data_AF-A0A936UBQ9-F1
#
_entry.id   AF-A0A936UBQ9-F1
#
_cell.length_a   1.000
_cell.length_b   1.000
_cell.length_c   1.000
_cell.angle_alpha   90.00
_cell.angle_beta   90.00
_cell.angle_gamma   90.00
#
_symmetry.space_group_name_H-M   'P 1'
#
loop_
_entity.id
_entity.type
_entity.pdbx_description
1 polymer ?
#
loop_
_entity_poly.entity_id
_entity_poly.type
_entity_poly.pdbx_seq_one_letter_code
_entity_poly.pdbx_strand_id
1 'polypeptide(L)'
;MTAGRTSLRRRFALIFSALMGALLLIVSGTLIFVRVRDQKALLERYALGFAKTTNNQLCSAWGLYYRAYKFRDIVRDTMQLNEDLHRLFILSVSGDVLFDSMESPDLMLLPKLPRRRLADPDLVSVASLQDAWSERRELAGVGPVLLVSTPYFEEWGRHPYSVLYIFKYDKVWERVASDLQSTLFLVLLALATVAGFASWMAGRVARPLLGLTESVRSFSEGKLKSLPHVRTGDEIESLAEAFNRMSERIQQQVERLETANRELATLDRMKTDLLANVSHELRTPLAAIRGYVEFIQEGQLGPTTDAQRKGLEVCLRNSERLTKTINMLLDFSRMELGRVPIRPAPFQIGRLLAQIVAGIEADARKRRIRLKTVVERDLKPVDGDRDRLTQVLENLITNALKFTPDGGEVEVGARPSPDERHVEVWVADTGIGIPPEERSRVFDKFYQTDGSATRRFGGIGLGLAIVKSILDAHGAEIVVDGRVGSGSVFRFSLPVAAAQTESGVFHGLVTPDGSTTEILAIDDDSDFLAILGETLGKHGFAVRTASTAAEGLAAARERPPLLIVLDIRLPDRDGLDLLQELREDDATRRTPILVASVVDERLEGLRLGAVEYLVKPIDRGRLVEAAVRALHARGGRLPSGEIAAAPEA
;
A
#
# COMPACT_ATOMS: atom_id res chain seq x y z
N MET A 1 -7.53 -12.97 -21.25
CA MET A 1 -8.34 -12.37 -22.32
C MET A 1 -8.32 -10.86 -22.19
N THR A 2 -7.45 -10.16 -22.92
CA THR A 2 -7.52 -8.69 -23.07
C THR A 2 -7.08 -8.32 -24.48
N ALA A 3 -7.98 -8.57 -25.41
CA ALA A 3 -7.83 -8.16 -26.80
C ALA A 3 -7.82 -6.63 -26.90
N GLY A 4 -6.76 -6.10 -27.51
CA GLY A 4 -6.83 -4.97 -28.43
C GLY A 4 -7.62 -3.73 -27.99
N ARG A 5 -7.24 -3.08 -26.88
CA ARG A 5 -7.51 -1.64 -26.76
C ARG A 5 -6.55 -0.88 -27.68
N THR A 6 -6.89 -0.85 -28.97
CA THR A 6 -6.36 0.16 -29.88
C THR A 6 -6.56 1.51 -29.21
N SER A 7 -5.47 2.20 -28.87
CA SER A 7 -5.53 3.41 -28.05
C SER A 7 -6.52 4.39 -28.67
N LEU A 8 -7.26 5.10 -27.83
CA LEU A 8 -8.23 6.12 -28.23
C LEU A 8 -7.67 7.06 -29.31
N ARG A 9 -6.33 7.22 -29.34
CA ARG A 9 -5.51 7.94 -30.32
C ARG A 9 -5.49 7.35 -31.73
N ARG A 10 -5.34 6.02 -31.91
CA ARG A 10 -5.49 5.42 -33.26
C ARG A 10 -6.90 5.67 -33.77
N ARG A 11 -7.90 5.57 -32.88
CA ARG A 11 -9.28 5.87 -33.23
C ARG A 11 -9.46 7.35 -33.58
N PHE A 12 -8.97 8.28 -32.78
CA PHE A 12 -9.13 9.71 -33.05
C PHE A 12 -8.39 10.17 -34.31
N ALA A 13 -7.15 9.72 -34.53
CA ALA A 13 -6.41 10.03 -35.75
C ALA A 13 -7.08 9.38 -36.98
N LEU A 14 -7.52 8.12 -36.88
CA LEU A 14 -8.27 7.47 -37.97
C LEU A 14 -9.61 8.15 -38.23
N ILE A 15 -10.35 8.55 -37.19
CA ILE A 15 -11.64 9.23 -37.31
C ILE A 15 -11.44 10.62 -37.91
N PHE A 16 -10.46 11.39 -37.43
CA PHE A 16 -10.19 12.73 -37.96
C PHE A 16 -9.69 12.67 -39.41
N SER A 17 -8.78 11.76 -39.74
CA SER A 17 -8.34 11.53 -41.12
C SER A 17 -9.46 10.99 -42.00
N ALA A 18 -10.34 10.14 -41.48
CA ALA A 18 -11.50 9.63 -42.22
C ALA A 18 -12.55 10.73 -42.46
N LEU A 19 -12.82 11.58 -41.46
CA LEU A 19 -13.73 12.72 -41.59
C LEU A 19 -13.19 13.76 -42.57
N MET A 20 -11.90 14.08 -42.47
CA MET A 20 -11.25 15.01 -43.40
C MET A 20 -11.22 14.43 -44.83
N GLY A 21 -10.93 13.14 -44.97
CA GLY A 21 -10.98 12.44 -46.25
C GLY A 21 -12.39 12.41 -46.86
N ALA A 22 -13.41 12.14 -46.04
CA ALA A 22 -14.80 12.17 -46.48
C ALA A 22 -15.23 13.58 -46.92
N LEU A 23 -14.85 14.61 -46.16
CA LEU A 23 -15.12 16.01 -46.53
C LEU A 23 -14.45 16.40 -47.84
N LEU A 24 -13.19 16.02 -48.04
CA LEU A 24 -12.45 16.26 -49.29
C LEU A 24 -13.13 15.58 -50.47
N LEU A 25 -13.55 14.32 -50.33
CA LEU A 25 -14.26 13.60 -51.38
C LEU A 25 -15.60 14.26 -51.75
N ILE A 26 -16.37 14.72 -50.76
CA ILE A 26 -17.64 15.42 -50.99
C ILE A 26 -17.40 16.75 -51.72
N VAL A 27 -16.45 17.55 -51.25
CA VAL A 27 -16.13 18.85 -51.87
C VAL A 27 -15.62 18.68 -53.29
N SER A 28 -14.72 17.73 -53.52
CA SER A 28 -14.19 17.45 -54.86
C SER A 28 -15.24 16.90 -55.81
N GLY A 29 -16.09 15.98 -55.35
CA GLY A 29 -17.22 15.49 -56.15
C GLY A 29 -18.17 16.62 -56.57
N THR A 30 -18.46 17.54 -55.64
CA THR A 30 -19.30 18.71 -55.91
C THR A 30 -18.65 19.66 -56.93
N LEU A 31 -17.35 19.93 -56.80
CA LEU A 31 -16.61 20.78 -57.74
C LEU A 31 -16.56 20.19 -59.15
N ILE A 32 -16.32 18.88 -59.27
CA ILE A 32 -16.31 18.17 -60.56
C ILE A 32 -17.67 18.28 -61.23
N PHE A 33 -18.74 18.03 -60.49
CA PHE A 33 -20.11 18.13 -61.01
C PHE A 33 -20.42 19.55 -61.55
N VAL A 34 -20.05 20.58 -60.79
CA VAL A 34 -20.23 21.97 -61.20
C VAL A 34 -19.43 22.27 -62.48
N ARG A 35 -18.15 21.87 -62.55
CA ARG A 35 -17.31 22.10 -63.75
C ARG A 35 -17.85 21.42 -65.00
N VAL A 36 -18.30 20.18 -64.90
CA VAL A 36 -18.90 19.45 -66.04
C VAL A 36 -20.13 20.20 -66.56
N ARG A 37 -20.99 20.65 -65.66
CA ARG A 37 -22.19 21.41 -66.02
C ARG A 37 -21.82 22.73 -66.71
N ASP A 38 -20.86 23.46 -66.16
CA ASP A 38 -20.47 24.78 -66.65
C ASP A 38 -19.81 24.70 -68.04
N GLN A 39 -18.95 23.69 -68.29
CA GLN A 39 -18.33 23.47 -69.61
C GLN A 39 -19.36 23.13 -70.69
N LYS A 40 -20.38 22.32 -70.38
CA LYS A 40 -21.48 22.03 -71.32
C LYS A 40 -22.28 23.28 -71.67
N ALA A 41 -22.64 24.08 -70.66
CA ALA A 41 -23.37 25.34 -70.85
C ALA A 41 -22.53 26.41 -71.57
N LEU A 42 -21.21 26.34 -71.47
CA LEU A 42 -20.29 27.22 -72.18
C LEU A 42 -20.24 26.90 -73.68
N LEU A 43 -20.14 25.61 -74.05
CA LEU A 43 -20.19 25.18 -75.46
C LEU A 43 -21.47 25.65 -76.14
N GLU A 44 -22.63 25.48 -75.50
CA GLU A 44 -23.92 25.89 -76.06
C GLU A 44 -23.99 27.39 -76.35
N ARG A 45 -23.53 28.21 -75.40
CA ARG A 45 -23.51 29.67 -75.56
C ARG A 45 -22.57 30.09 -76.69
N TYR A 46 -21.38 29.50 -76.78
CA TYR A 46 -20.44 29.80 -77.86
C TYR A 46 -20.95 29.32 -79.23
N ALA A 47 -21.51 28.11 -79.32
CA ALA A 47 -22.06 27.57 -80.55
C ALA A 47 -23.20 28.44 -81.10
N LEU A 48 -24.12 28.87 -80.24
CA LEU A 48 -25.22 29.76 -80.62
C LEU A 48 -24.71 31.14 -81.06
N GLY A 49 -23.76 31.72 -80.33
CA GLY A 49 -23.16 33.02 -80.67
C GLY A 49 -22.39 32.97 -81.99
N PHE A 50 -21.65 31.88 -82.22
CA PHE A 50 -20.89 31.63 -83.45
C PHE A 50 -21.82 31.46 -84.65
N ALA A 51 -22.87 30.65 -84.52
CA ALA A 51 -23.87 30.43 -85.57
C ALA A 51 -24.52 31.76 -85.96
N LYS A 52 -25.02 32.54 -85.00
CA LYS A 52 -25.65 33.85 -85.26
C LYS A 52 -24.72 34.84 -85.97
N THR A 53 -23.45 34.88 -85.58
CA THR A 53 -22.48 35.83 -86.14
C THR A 53 -22.08 35.46 -87.58
N THR A 54 -21.93 34.17 -87.86
CA THR A 54 -21.44 33.69 -89.18
C THR A 54 -22.57 33.47 -90.19
N ASN A 55 -23.81 33.26 -89.73
CA ASN A 55 -24.96 32.93 -90.57
C ASN A 55 -25.17 33.92 -91.73
N ASN A 56 -25.19 35.22 -91.43
CA ASN A 56 -25.44 36.25 -92.45
C ASN A 56 -24.33 36.30 -93.50
N GLN A 57 -23.07 36.16 -93.08
CA GLN A 57 -21.93 36.13 -94.00
C GLN A 57 -21.97 34.91 -94.91
N LEU A 58 -22.25 33.72 -94.35
CA LEU A 58 -22.34 32.48 -95.11
C LEU A 58 -23.50 32.50 -96.12
N CYS A 59 -24.69 32.91 -95.71
CA CYS A 59 -25.85 32.95 -96.61
C CYS A 59 -25.73 34.04 -97.68
N SER A 60 -25.13 35.20 -97.36
CA SER A 60 -24.87 36.23 -98.37
C SER A 60 -23.82 35.76 -99.39
N ALA A 61 -22.76 35.10 -98.92
CA ALA A 61 -21.75 34.53 -99.80
C ALA A 61 -22.29 33.38 -100.65
N TRP A 62 -23.24 32.59 -100.14
CA TRP A 62 -23.96 31.57 -100.90
C TRP A 62 -24.73 32.20 -102.06
N GLY A 63 -25.50 33.25 -101.82
CA GLY A 63 -26.26 33.94 -102.87
C GLY A 63 -25.38 34.53 -103.98
N LEU A 64 -24.22 35.09 -103.64
CA LEU A 64 -23.35 35.82 -104.58
C LEU A 64 -22.31 34.94 -105.30
N TYR A 65 -21.75 33.95 -104.60
CA TYR A 65 -20.55 33.25 -105.04
C TYR A 65 -20.72 31.74 -105.21
N TYR A 66 -21.92 31.15 -105.09
CA TYR A 66 -22.06 29.68 -105.20
C TYR A 66 -21.55 29.11 -106.54
N ARG A 67 -21.56 29.91 -107.63
CA ARG A 67 -21.02 29.51 -108.94
C ARG A 67 -19.49 29.67 -109.07
N ALA A 68 -18.84 30.23 -108.05
CA ALA A 68 -17.40 30.46 -108.01
C ALA A 68 -16.76 29.60 -106.91
N TYR A 69 -15.55 29.09 -107.16
CA TYR A 69 -14.80 28.29 -106.18
C TYR A 69 -14.56 29.00 -104.82
N LYS A 70 -14.74 30.32 -104.75
CA LYS A 70 -14.49 31.17 -103.56
C LYS A 70 -15.43 30.89 -102.38
N PHE A 71 -16.65 30.40 -102.59
CA PHE A 71 -17.58 30.14 -101.47
C PHE A 71 -17.05 29.06 -100.51
N ARG A 72 -16.39 28.03 -101.06
CA ARG A 72 -15.80 26.95 -100.27
C ARG A 72 -14.69 27.46 -99.36
N ASP A 73 -13.87 28.38 -99.86
CA ASP A 73 -12.77 28.94 -99.07
C ASP A 73 -13.34 29.74 -97.89
N ILE A 74 -14.44 30.48 -98.09
CA ILE A 74 -15.17 31.16 -97.01
C ILE A 74 -15.72 30.16 -95.98
N VAL A 75 -16.35 29.06 -96.41
CA VAL A 75 -16.85 28.02 -95.48
C VAL A 75 -15.70 27.36 -94.72
N ARG A 76 -14.60 27.03 -95.41
CA ARG A 76 -13.42 26.43 -94.79
C ARG A 76 -12.80 27.35 -93.74
N ASP A 77 -12.61 28.62 -94.09
CA ASP A 77 -12.09 29.64 -93.18
C ASP A 77 -13.03 29.80 -91.99
N THR A 78 -14.36 29.81 -92.23
CA THR A 78 -15.36 29.87 -91.17
C THR A 78 -15.29 28.64 -90.25
N MET A 79 -15.16 27.43 -90.80
CA MET A 79 -15.00 26.22 -89.99
C MET A 79 -13.70 26.22 -89.19
N GLN A 80 -12.62 26.82 -89.69
CA GLN A 80 -11.37 26.98 -88.95
C GLN A 80 -11.47 27.97 -87.78
N LEU A 81 -12.45 28.88 -87.79
CA LEU A 81 -12.66 29.81 -86.66
C LEU A 81 -13.21 29.13 -85.40
N ASN A 82 -13.75 27.92 -85.50
CA ASN A 82 -14.28 27.19 -84.35
C ASN A 82 -13.99 25.69 -84.46
N GLU A 83 -13.02 25.23 -83.67
CA GLU A 83 -12.58 23.83 -83.64
C GLU A 83 -13.66 22.83 -83.22
N ASP A 84 -14.70 23.30 -82.51
CA ASP A 84 -15.83 22.45 -82.09
C ASP A 84 -16.81 22.20 -83.26
N LEU A 85 -16.77 23.01 -84.35
CA LEU A 85 -17.65 22.87 -85.51
C LEU A 85 -17.21 21.73 -86.42
N HIS A 86 -18.01 20.66 -86.44
CA HIS A 86 -17.71 19.46 -87.22
C HIS A 86 -18.20 19.53 -88.66
N ARG A 87 -19.41 20.04 -88.86
CA ARG A 87 -20.10 20.03 -90.16
C ARG A 87 -21.10 21.17 -90.23
N LEU A 88 -21.31 21.69 -91.42
CA LEU A 88 -22.27 22.76 -91.69
C LEU A 88 -23.07 22.42 -92.94
N PHE A 89 -24.39 22.63 -92.85
CA PHE A 89 -25.31 22.51 -93.97
C PHE A 89 -25.98 23.84 -94.26
N ILE A 90 -26.25 24.10 -95.53
CA ILE A 90 -27.20 25.14 -95.96
C ILE A 90 -28.42 24.41 -96.49
N LEU A 91 -29.58 24.73 -95.94
CA LEU A 91 -30.83 24.06 -96.20
C LEU A 91 -31.80 25.06 -96.82
N SER A 92 -32.62 24.59 -97.78
CA SER A 92 -33.81 25.34 -98.18
C SER A 92 -34.87 25.25 -97.08
N VAL A 93 -35.88 26.13 -97.13
CA VAL A 93 -37.06 26.07 -96.23
C VAL A 93 -37.82 24.74 -96.35
N SER A 94 -37.70 24.02 -97.48
CA SER A 94 -38.28 22.68 -97.67
C SER A 94 -37.45 21.54 -97.04
N GLY A 95 -36.26 21.86 -96.49
CA GLY A 95 -35.30 20.91 -95.92
C GLY A 95 -34.47 20.15 -96.96
N ASP A 96 -34.36 20.69 -98.18
CA ASP A 96 -33.42 20.19 -99.18
C ASP A 96 -32.01 20.68 -98.84
N VAL A 97 -31.03 19.78 -98.90
CA VAL A 97 -29.63 20.10 -98.68
C VAL A 97 -29.11 20.85 -99.91
N LEU A 98 -28.85 22.14 -99.73
CA LEU A 98 -28.28 23.00 -100.76
C LEU A 98 -26.76 22.96 -100.74
N PHE A 99 -26.18 22.84 -99.54
CA PHE A 99 -24.75 22.71 -99.34
C PHE A 99 -24.45 21.82 -98.14
N ASP A 100 -23.38 21.05 -98.25
CA ASP A 100 -22.85 20.18 -97.20
C ASP A 100 -21.32 20.34 -97.15
N SER A 101 -20.80 20.78 -96.02
CA SER A 101 -19.37 21.09 -95.86
C SER A 101 -18.45 19.86 -95.98
N MET A 102 -18.99 18.64 -95.93
CA MET A 102 -18.23 17.40 -95.99
C MET A 102 -18.42 16.63 -97.31
N GLU A 103 -19.20 17.15 -98.27
CA GLU A 103 -19.36 16.52 -99.58
C GLU A 103 -18.14 16.73 -100.50
N SER A 104 -17.90 15.78 -101.42
CA SER A 104 -16.74 15.79 -102.31
C SER A 104 -16.74 17.02 -103.23
N PRO A 105 -15.57 17.65 -103.49
CA PRO A 105 -15.44 18.79 -104.41
C PRO A 105 -16.08 18.58 -105.78
N ASP A 106 -16.10 17.34 -106.27
CA ASP A 106 -16.56 16.99 -107.62
C ASP A 106 -18.09 17.11 -107.79
N LEU A 107 -18.87 16.93 -106.71
CA LEU A 107 -20.34 17.02 -106.75
C LEU A 107 -20.86 18.45 -106.96
N MET A 108 -20.08 19.45 -106.54
CA MET A 108 -20.42 20.89 -106.64
C MET A 108 -20.17 21.46 -108.04
N LEU A 109 -19.44 20.74 -108.90
CA LEU A 109 -19.13 21.15 -110.27
C LEU A 109 -20.24 20.78 -111.27
N LEU A 110 -21.27 20.06 -110.80
CA LEU A 110 -22.42 19.71 -111.60
C LEU A 110 -23.30 20.95 -111.84
N PRO A 111 -23.74 21.21 -113.08
CA PRO A 111 -24.60 22.36 -113.42
C PRO A 111 -25.96 22.33 -112.70
N LYS A 112 -26.37 21.16 -112.17
CA LYS A 112 -27.45 20.99 -111.20
C LYS A 112 -26.99 19.99 -110.14
N LEU A 113 -26.89 20.44 -108.89
CA LEU A 113 -26.70 19.54 -107.75
C LEU A 113 -27.89 18.57 -107.65
N PRO A 114 -27.66 17.28 -107.38
CA PRO A 114 -28.75 16.36 -107.08
C PRO A 114 -29.49 16.86 -105.83
N ARG A 115 -30.82 17.01 -105.93
CA ARG A 115 -31.65 17.40 -104.77
C ARG A 115 -31.67 16.25 -103.78
N ARG A 116 -30.88 16.38 -102.72
CA ARG A 116 -30.87 15.46 -101.60
C ARG A 116 -31.62 16.10 -100.44
N ARG A 117 -32.63 15.43 -99.91
CA ARG A 117 -33.30 15.87 -98.69
C ARG A 117 -32.55 15.32 -97.49
N LEU A 118 -32.56 16.04 -96.37
CA LEU A 118 -32.11 15.46 -95.10
C LEU A 118 -32.90 14.17 -94.86
N ALA A 119 -32.18 13.09 -94.55
CA ALA A 119 -32.79 11.78 -94.30
C ALA A 119 -33.61 11.75 -93.01
N ASP A 120 -33.32 12.69 -92.10
CA ASP A 120 -33.96 12.82 -90.80
C ASP A 120 -35.18 13.77 -90.89
N PRO A 121 -36.42 13.26 -90.72
CA PRO A 121 -37.63 14.07 -90.82
C PRO A 121 -37.71 15.20 -89.80
N ASP A 122 -37.12 15.02 -88.62
CA ASP A 122 -37.17 16.02 -87.55
C ASP A 122 -36.31 17.22 -87.92
N LEU A 123 -35.13 16.99 -88.50
CA LEU A 123 -34.23 18.06 -88.95
C LEU A 123 -34.71 18.79 -90.21
N VAL A 124 -35.57 18.17 -91.02
CA VAL A 124 -36.23 18.83 -92.15
C VAL A 124 -37.12 19.97 -91.66
N SER A 125 -37.82 19.78 -90.54
CA SER A 125 -38.73 20.80 -89.98
C SER A 125 -37.98 22.03 -89.46
N VAL A 126 -36.75 21.82 -88.96
CA VAL A 126 -35.88 22.86 -88.41
C VAL A 126 -35.51 23.93 -89.45
N ALA A 127 -35.37 23.54 -90.73
CA ALA A 127 -35.01 24.46 -91.81
C ALA A 127 -36.08 25.53 -92.13
N SER A 128 -37.29 25.36 -91.60
CA SER A 128 -38.41 26.30 -91.80
C SER A 128 -38.67 27.24 -90.61
N LEU A 129 -37.95 27.05 -89.50
CA LEU A 129 -38.13 27.84 -88.29
C LEU A 129 -37.74 29.31 -88.53
N GLN A 130 -38.44 30.22 -87.85
CA GLN A 130 -38.18 31.67 -87.96
C GLN A 130 -37.17 32.17 -86.93
N ASP A 131 -36.90 31.38 -85.89
CA ASP A 131 -35.93 31.68 -84.84
C ASP A 131 -34.77 30.67 -84.84
N ALA A 132 -33.65 31.08 -84.23
CA ALA A 132 -32.53 30.16 -84.00
C ALA A 132 -32.96 29.02 -83.09
N TRP A 133 -32.60 27.81 -83.47
CA TRP A 133 -32.95 26.57 -82.78
C TRP A 133 -31.69 25.81 -82.39
N SER A 134 -31.71 25.11 -81.26
CA SER A 134 -30.61 24.23 -80.88
C SER A 134 -31.10 23.02 -80.11
N GLU A 135 -30.50 21.86 -80.39
CA GLU A 135 -30.82 20.62 -79.70
C GLU A 135 -29.58 19.74 -79.53
N ARG A 136 -29.49 19.04 -78.40
CA ARG A 136 -28.47 18.02 -78.18
C ARG A 136 -28.97 16.70 -78.74
N ARG A 137 -28.17 16.07 -79.60
CA ARG A 137 -28.51 14.78 -80.20
C ARG A 137 -27.29 13.88 -80.28
N GLU A 138 -27.53 12.58 -80.31
CA GLU A 138 -26.48 11.60 -80.57
C GLU A 138 -26.58 11.16 -82.04
N LEU A 139 -25.51 11.38 -82.80
CA LEU A 139 -25.45 11.01 -84.21
C LEU A 139 -24.62 9.74 -84.37
N ALA A 140 -25.19 8.75 -85.08
CA ALA A 140 -24.51 7.48 -85.37
C ALA A 140 -23.18 7.72 -86.10
N GLY A 141 -22.08 7.18 -85.54
CA GLY A 141 -20.72 7.33 -86.09
C GLY A 141 -19.99 8.63 -85.73
N VAL A 142 -20.68 9.63 -85.14
CA VAL A 142 -20.08 10.91 -84.74
C VAL A 142 -20.10 11.10 -83.22
N GLY A 143 -21.11 10.56 -82.52
CA GLY A 143 -21.27 10.68 -81.07
C GLY A 143 -22.19 11.83 -80.63
N PRO A 144 -22.11 12.29 -79.37
CA PRO A 144 -22.93 13.38 -78.87
C PRO A 144 -22.54 14.70 -79.54
N VAL A 145 -23.52 15.38 -80.12
CA VAL A 145 -23.36 16.66 -80.81
C VAL A 145 -24.39 17.68 -80.32
N LEU A 146 -24.07 18.95 -80.50
CA LEU A 146 -25.01 20.06 -80.41
C LEU A 146 -25.33 20.53 -81.83
N LEU A 147 -26.60 20.41 -82.19
CA LEU A 147 -27.14 20.93 -83.44
C LEU A 147 -27.60 22.36 -83.19
N VAL A 148 -27.21 23.29 -84.07
CA VAL A 148 -27.66 24.68 -84.02
C VAL A 148 -28.13 25.08 -85.40
N SER A 149 -29.37 25.50 -85.55
CA SER A 149 -29.89 26.04 -86.79
C SER A 149 -30.21 27.51 -86.67
N THR A 150 -29.83 28.28 -87.69
CA THR A 150 -30.11 29.71 -87.77
C THR A 150 -30.74 30.04 -89.11
N PRO A 151 -31.95 30.65 -89.12
CA PRO A 151 -32.58 31.10 -90.35
C PRO A 151 -31.89 32.35 -90.88
N TYR A 152 -31.87 32.51 -92.20
CA TYR A 152 -31.40 33.71 -92.87
C TYR A 152 -32.54 34.41 -93.57
N PHE A 153 -32.65 35.72 -93.36
CA PHE A 153 -33.65 36.55 -94.00
C PHE A 153 -32.95 37.56 -94.93
N GLU A 154 -33.43 37.67 -96.17
CA GLU A 154 -33.03 38.73 -97.10
C GLU A 154 -33.55 40.10 -96.60
N GLU A 155 -33.01 41.19 -97.14
CA GLU A 155 -33.39 42.57 -96.77
C GLU A 155 -34.91 42.84 -96.88
N TRP A 156 -35.60 42.09 -97.75
CA TRP A 156 -37.06 42.18 -97.98
C TRP A 156 -37.89 41.24 -97.10
N GLY A 157 -37.28 40.57 -96.10
CA GLY A 157 -37.95 39.69 -95.15
C GLY A 157 -38.23 38.27 -95.63
N ARG A 158 -37.72 37.88 -96.81
CA ARG A 158 -37.83 36.50 -97.32
C ARG A 158 -36.84 35.59 -96.60
N HIS A 159 -37.28 34.41 -96.15
CA HIS A 159 -36.42 33.35 -95.62
C HIS A 159 -36.11 32.33 -96.74
N PRO A 160 -35.00 32.45 -97.48
CA PRO A 160 -34.67 31.47 -98.50
C PRO A 160 -33.94 30.24 -97.94
N TYR A 161 -33.14 30.43 -96.88
CA TYR A 161 -32.19 29.43 -96.40
C TYR A 161 -32.07 29.42 -94.88
N SER A 162 -31.83 28.25 -94.31
CA SER A 162 -31.35 28.06 -92.94
C SER A 162 -30.00 27.38 -92.95
N VAL A 163 -29.11 27.77 -92.03
CA VAL A 163 -27.83 27.09 -91.83
C VAL A 163 -27.96 26.17 -90.64
N LEU A 164 -27.53 24.91 -90.77
CA LEU A 164 -27.46 23.93 -89.69
C LEU A 164 -26.00 23.61 -89.38
N TYR A 165 -25.57 24.00 -88.19
CA TYR A 165 -24.25 23.77 -87.63
C TYR A 165 -24.29 22.53 -86.73
N ILE A 166 -23.25 21.69 -86.82
CA ILE A 166 -23.09 20.51 -85.97
C ILE A 166 -21.80 20.66 -85.17
N PHE A 167 -21.92 20.86 -83.86
CA PHE A 167 -20.79 20.98 -82.94
C PHE A 167 -20.56 19.67 -82.16
N LYS A 168 -19.31 19.24 -82.01
CA LYS A 168 -18.95 18.03 -81.26
C LYS A 168 -18.69 18.29 -79.78
N TYR A 169 -19.03 17.33 -78.93
CA TYR A 169 -18.70 17.37 -77.49
C TYR A 169 -17.31 16.82 -77.14
N ASP A 170 -16.56 16.27 -78.10
CA ASP A 170 -15.27 15.59 -77.87
C ASP A 170 -14.29 16.46 -77.06
N LYS A 171 -14.19 17.76 -77.42
CA LYS A 171 -13.33 18.73 -76.73
C LYS A 171 -13.83 19.14 -75.34
N VAL A 172 -15.12 19.03 -75.07
CA VAL A 172 -15.65 19.24 -73.71
C VAL A 172 -15.17 18.12 -72.79
N TRP A 173 -15.14 16.88 -73.29
CA TRP A 173 -14.64 15.74 -72.53
C TRP A 173 -13.14 15.80 -72.28
N GLU A 174 -12.33 16.23 -73.26
CA GLU A 174 -10.90 16.49 -73.05
C GLU A 174 -10.65 17.54 -71.96
N ARG A 175 -11.40 18.66 -71.99
CA ARG A 175 -11.33 19.73 -70.97
C ARG A 175 -11.73 19.22 -69.58
N VAL A 176 -12.83 18.48 -69.49
CA VAL A 176 -13.30 17.85 -68.24
C VAL A 176 -12.30 16.83 -67.70
N ALA A 177 -11.70 16.01 -68.57
CA ALA A 177 -10.72 15.00 -68.16
C ALA A 177 -9.45 15.64 -67.57
N SER A 178 -8.95 16.72 -68.19
CA SER A 178 -7.81 17.50 -67.67
C SER A 178 -8.11 18.13 -66.30
N ASP A 179 -9.32 18.69 -66.15
CA ASP A 179 -9.79 19.24 -64.88
C ASP A 179 -9.95 18.17 -63.79
N LEU A 180 -10.40 16.98 -64.17
CA LEU A 180 -10.53 15.83 -63.27
C LEU A 180 -9.17 15.35 -62.77
N GLN A 181 -8.17 15.24 -63.66
CA GLN A 181 -6.80 14.87 -63.28
C GLN A 181 -6.19 15.88 -62.30
N SER A 182 -6.35 17.18 -62.56
CA SER A 182 -5.87 18.24 -61.67
C SER A 182 -6.54 18.20 -60.30
N THR A 183 -7.86 17.98 -60.27
CA THR A 183 -8.63 17.85 -59.02
C THR A 183 -8.19 16.61 -58.23
N LEU A 184 -8.03 15.47 -58.91
CA LEU A 184 -7.57 14.23 -58.28
C LEU A 184 -6.17 14.38 -57.69
N PHE A 185 -5.25 15.03 -58.42
CA PHE A 185 -3.90 15.31 -57.92
C PHE A 185 -3.93 16.16 -56.64
N LEU A 186 -4.73 17.23 -56.62
CA LEU A 186 -4.87 18.10 -55.44
C LEU A 186 -5.45 17.35 -54.24
N VAL A 187 -6.43 16.47 -54.45
CA VAL A 187 -7.00 15.64 -53.38
C VAL A 187 -5.97 14.67 -52.82
N LEU A 188 -5.22 13.98 -53.67
CA LEU A 188 -4.17 13.06 -53.24
C LEU A 188 -3.06 13.79 -52.48
N LEU A 189 -2.67 14.99 -52.95
CA LEU A 189 -1.71 15.84 -52.25
C LEU A 189 -2.23 16.27 -50.88
N ALA A 190 -3.50 16.69 -50.77
CA ALA A 190 -4.13 17.05 -49.51
C ALA A 190 -4.22 15.86 -48.52
N LEU A 191 -4.52 14.66 -49.02
CA LEU A 191 -4.52 13.45 -48.20
C LEU A 191 -3.10 13.10 -47.71
N ALA A 192 -2.10 13.23 -48.57
CA ALA A 192 -0.70 12.98 -48.21
C ALA A 192 -0.20 13.99 -47.15
N THR A 193 -0.54 15.27 -47.27
CA THR A 193 -0.16 16.29 -46.27
C THR A 193 -0.85 16.07 -44.93
N VAL A 194 -2.14 15.72 -44.92
CA VAL A 194 -2.87 15.35 -43.68
C VAL A 194 -2.23 14.13 -43.01
N ALA A 195 -1.89 13.09 -43.78
CA ALA A 195 -1.23 11.90 -43.25
C ALA A 195 0.18 12.21 -42.71
N GLY A 196 0.96 13.02 -43.43
CA GLY A 196 2.28 13.48 -43.01
C GLY A 196 2.23 14.29 -41.72
N PHE A 197 1.30 15.23 -41.62
CA PHE A 197 1.07 16.04 -40.42
C PHE A 197 0.64 15.19 -39.22
N ALA A 198 -0.28 14.24 -39.43
CA ALA A 198 -0.71 13.33 -38.37
C ALA A 198 0.45 12.46 -37.84
N SER A 199 1.32 11.97 -38.73
CA SER A 199 2.52 11.22 -38.35
C SER A 199 3.51 12.08 -37.58
N TRP A 200 3.75 13.31 -38.04
CA TRP A 200 4.62 14.28 -37.38
C TRP A 200 4.12 14.62 -35.96
N MET A 201 2.83 14.96 -35.81
CA MET A 201 2.20 15.22 -34.51
C MET A 201 2.28 14.02 -33.56
N ALA A 202 2.07 12.81 -34.10
CA ALA A 202 2.17 11.58 -33.30
C ALA A 202 3.60 11.34 -32.78
N GLY A 203 4.61 11.71 -33.55
CA GLY A 203 6.03 11.62 -33.18
C GLY A 203 6.45 12.68 -32.17
N ARG A 204 6.08 13.95 -32.39
CA ARG A 204 6.54 15.10 -31.60
C ARG A 204 5.79 15.29 -30.29
N VAL A 205 4.47 15.08 -30.26
CA VAL A 205 3.64 15.43 -29.09
C VAL A 205 3.16 14.18 -28.36
N ALA A 206 2.54 13.26 -29.10
CA ALA A 206 1.78 12.19 -28.46
C ALA A 206 2.63 11.04 -27.92
N ARG A 207 3.82 10.79 -28.48
CA ARG A 207 4.75 9.76 -27.96
C ARG A 207 5.40 10.20 -26.64
N PRO A 208 5.99 11.40 -26.53
CA PRO A 208 6.56 11.89 -25.27
C PRO A 208 5.57 11.95 -24.11
N LEU A 209 4.36 12.47 -24.33
CA LEU A 209 3.34 12.57 -23.28
C LEU A 209 2.89 11.21 -22.72
N LEU A 210 2.82 10.18 -23.57
CA LEU A 210 2.53 8.82 -23.11
C LEU A 210 3.65 8.25 -22.26
N GLY A 211 4.91 8.45 -22.68
CA GLY A 211 6.07 8.07 -21.88
C GLY A 211 6.04 8.72 -20.50
N LEU A 212 5.72 10.03 -20.45
CA LEU A 212 5.57 10.77 -19.20
C LEU A 212 4.47 10.20 -18.30
N THR A 213 3.30 9.91 -18.86
CA THR A 213 2.17 9.34 -18.10
C THR A 213 2.50 7.95 -17.54
N GLU A 214 3.17 7.11 -18.33
CA GLU A 214 3.54 5.76 -17.92
C GLU A 214 4.61 5.76 -16.83
N SER A 215 5.63 6.63 -16.92
CA SER A 215 6.65 6.77 -15.88
C SER A 215 6.11 7.39 -14.59
N VAL A 216 5.20 8.35 -14.66
CA VAL A 216 4.52 8.88 -13.46
C VAL A 216 3.75 7.78 -12.76
N ARG A 217 3.04 6.94 -13.52
CA ARG A 217 2.32 5.79 -12.96
C ARG A 217 3.27 4.76 -12.35
N SER A 218 4.35 4.40 -13.04
CA SER A 218 5.32 3.45 -12.48
C SER A 218 6.01 3.99 -11.23
N PHE A 219 6.29 5.29 -11.19
CA PHE A 219 6.81 5.99 -10.01
C PHE A 219 5.83 5.91 -8.83
N SER A 220 4.54 6.11 -9.06
CA SER A 220 3.51 5.96 -8.01
C SER A 220 3.36 4.52 -7.48
N GLU A 221 3.72 3.52 -8.30
CA GLU A 221 3.72 2.11 -7.93
C GLU A 221 5.05 1.66 -7.29
N GLY A 222 5.95 2.60 -6.95
CA GLY A 222 7.25 2.32 -6.33
C GLY A 222 8.31 1.75 -7.29
N LYS A 223 8.01 1.66 -8.59
CA LYS A 223 8.96 1.23 -9.62
C LYS A 223 9.65 2.46 -10.18
N LEU A 224 10.74 2.85 -9.52
CA LEU A 224 11.57 3.99 -9.92
C LEU A 224 12.24 3.73 -11.28
N LYS A 225 11.68 4.34 -12.33
CA LYS A 225 12.35 4.52 -13.62
C LYS A 225 12.36 6.00 -13.96
N SER A 226 13.54 6.54 -14.23
CA SER A 226 13.68 7.86 -14.83
C SER A 226 13.07 7.89 -16.22
N LEU A 227 12.55 9.04 -16.64
CA LEU A 227 12.08 9.22 -18.00
C LEU A 227 13.28 9.21 -18.96
N PRO A 228 13.18 8.55 -20.13
CA PRO A 228 14.15 8.75 -21.19
C PRO A 228 14.19 10.24 -21.58
N HIS A 229 15.38 10.73 -21.91
CA HIS A 229 15.60 12.13 -22.27
C HIS A 229 14.73 12.49 -23.50
N VAL A 230 13.79 13.42 -23.33
CA VAL A 230 12.92 13.92 -24.39
C VAL A 230 13.54 15.20 -24.93
N ARG A 231 13.94 15.20 -26.22
CA ARG A 231 14.48 16.39 -26.90
C ARG A 231 13.46 16.92 -27.90
N THR A 232 12.50 17.68 -27.42
CA THR A 232 11.43 18.28 -28.26
C THR A 232 11.62 19.78 -28.49
N GLY A 233 12.41 20.46 -27.67
CA GLY A 233 12.69 21.89 -27.73
C GLY A 233 11.52 22.76 -27.26
N ASP A 234 10.58 22.18 -26.52
CA ASP A 234 9.29 22.77 -26.15
C ASP A 234 8.94 22.52 -24.67
N GLU A 235 7.71 22.86 -24.27
CA GLU A 235 7.21 22.70 -22.90
C GLU A 235 7.22 21.23 -22.43
N ILE A 236 7.19 20.27 -23.36
CA ILE A 236 7.20 18.84 -23.01
C ILE A 236 8.59 18.41 -22.53
N GLU A 237 9.66 18.94 -23.12
CA GLU A 237 11.04 18.72 -22.66
C GLU A 237 11.23 19.33 -21.27
N SER A 238 10.77 20.57 -21.06
CA SER A 238 10.84 21.22 -19.75
C SER A 238 10.09 20.44 -18.65
N LEU A 239 8.92 19.88 -18.97
CA LEU A 239 8.15 19.05 -18.05
C LEU A 239 8.86 17.72 -17.75
N ALA A 240 9.43 17.06 -18.76
CA ALA A 240 10.19 15.82 -18.58
C ALA A 240 11.43 16.04 -17.70
N GLU A 241 12.15 17.14 -17.91
CA GLU A 241 13.28 17.52 -17.06
C GLU A 241 12.85 17.81 -15.61
N ALA A 242 11.76 18.57 -15.42
CA ALA A 242 11.24 18.88 -14.10
C ALA A 242 10.84 17.61 -13.34
N PHE A 243 10.18 16.66 -14.01
CA PHE A 243 9.83 15.37 -13.43
C PHE A 243 11.08 14.54 -13.07
N ASN A 244 12.09 14.50 -13.93
CA ASN A 244 13.34 13.79 -13.65
C ASN A 244 14.07 14.40 -12.43
N ARG A 245 14.16 15.73 -12.35
CA ARG A 245 14.74 16.44 -11.18
C ARG A 245 13.97 16.14 -9.89
N MET A 246 12.63 16.10 -9.96
CA MET A 246 11.79 15.74 -8.81
C MET A 246 12.02 14.29 -8.38
N SER A 247 12.03 13.36 -9.35
CA SER A 247 12.23 11.93 -9.08
C SER A 247 13.59 11.66 -8.43
N GLU A 248 14.64 12.30 -8.93
CA GLU A 248 15.99 12.20 -8.35
C GLU A 248 16.05 12.76 -6.92
N ARG A 249 15.45 13.92 -6.67
CA ARG A 249 15.38 14.49 -5.30
C ARG A 249 14.64 13.57 -4.33
N ILE A 250 13.51 13.02 -4.76
CA ILE A 250 12.74 12.08 -3.92
C ILE A 250 13.57 10.83 -3.65
N GLN A 251 14.23 10.28 -4.66
CA GLN A 251 15.10 9.11 -4.49
C GLN A 251 16.23 9.38 -3.50
N GLN A 252 16.92 10.52 -3.62
CA GLN A 252 17.96 10.93 -2.67
C GLN A 252 17.41 11.12 -1.25
N GLN A 253 16.19 11.64 -1.10
CA GLN A 253 15.56 11.78 0.22
C GLN A 253 15.20 10.43 0.83
N VAL A 254 14.63 9.51 0.05
CA VAL A 254 14.30 8.15 0.51
C VAL A 254 15.57 7.42 0.93
N GLU A 255 16.62 7.46 0.12
CA GLU A 255 17.90 6.80 0.43
C GLU A 255 18.55 7.39 1.69
N ARG A 256 18.56 8.72 1.86
CA ARG A 256 19.02 9.37 3.09
C ARG A 256 18.20 8.97 4.30
N LEU A 257 16.87 8.89 4.16
CA LEU A 257 15.98 8.51 5.24
C LEU A 257 16.21 7.05 5.64
N GLU A 258 16.34 6.14 4.67
CA GLU A 258 16.65 4.73 4.92
C GLU A 258 18.01 4.58 5.63
N THR A 259 19.02 5.32 5.19
CA THR A 259 20.36 5.29 5.78
C THR A 259 20.33 5.81 7.22
N ALA A 260 19.71 6.97 7.45
CA ALA A 260 19.55 7.53 8.79
C ALA A 260 18.77 6.60 9.73
N ASN A 261 17.72 5.95 9.22
CA ASN A 261 16.92 5.00 10.01
C ASN A 261 17.72 3.74 10.36
N ARG A 262 18.56 3.24 9.43
CA ARG A 262 19.48 2.12 9.71
C ARG A 262 20.53 2.51 10.75
N GLU A 263 21.15 3.69 10.61
CA GLU A 263 22.11 4.20 11.59
C GLU A 263 21.49 4.35 12.97
N LEU A 264 20.29 4.94 13.06
CA LEU A 264 19.54 5.08 14.30
C LEU A 264 19.26 3.70 14.94
N ALA A 265 18.79 2.73 14.15
CA ALA A 265 18.54 1.37 14.64
C ALA A 265 19.82 0.67 15.12
N THR A 266 20.97 0.91 14.47
CA THR A 266 22.26 0.36 14.94
C THR A 266 22.74 1.01 16.22
N LEU A 267 22.62 2.34 16.35
CA LEU A 267 22.96 3.06 17.57
C LEU A 267 22.11 2.59 18.76
N ASP A 268 20.83 2.35 18.53
CA ASP A 268 19.89 1.89 19.55
C ASP A 268 20.23 0.48 20.06
N ARG A 269 20.58 -0.45 19.14
CA ARG A 269 21.11 -1.77 19.51
C ARG A 269 22.43 -1.66 20.27
N MET A 270 23.39 -0.89 19.77
CA MET A 270 24.69 -0.70 20.43
C MET A 270 24.54 -0.12 21.84
N LYS A 271 23.64 0.84 22.05
CA LYS A 271 23.34 1.40 23.37
C LYS A 271 22.81 0.31 24.31
N THR A 272 21.91 -0.53 23.84
CA THR A 272 21.31 -1.62 24.62
C THR A 272 22.33 -2.69 25.00
N ASP A 273 23.14 -3.14 24.03
CA ASP A 273 24.18 -4.14 24.23
C ASP A 273 25.29 -3.62 25.16
N LEU A 274 25.71 -2.37 24.99
CA LEU A 274 26.68 -1.72 25.87
C LEU A 274 26.17 -1.70 27.31
N LEU A 275 24.92 -1.31 27.54
CA LEU A 275 24.36 -1.24 28.89
C LEU A 275 24.20 -2.64 29.52
N ALA A 276 23.79 -3.64 28.74
CA ALA A 276 23.75 -5.03 29.20
C ALA A 276 25.14 -5.56 29.58
N ASN A 277 26.15 -5.29 28.76
CA ASN A 277 27.53 -5.70 29.02
C ASN A 277 28.11 -4.99 30.24
N VAL A 278 27.96 -3.65 30.33
CA VAL A 278 28.40 -2.85 31.48
C VAL A 278 27.74 -3.35 32.77
N SER A 279 26.46 -3.75 32.74
CA SER A 279 25.84 -4.38 33.91
C SER A 279 26.57 -5.63 34.36
N HIS A 280 26.88 -6.52 33.41
CA HIS A 280 27.47 -7.80 33.72
C HIS A 280 28.88 -7.60 34.29
N GLU A 281 29.65 -6.72 33.65
CA GLU A 281 30.99 -6.31 34.08
C GLU A 281 31.01 -5.62 35.45
N LEU A 282 29.94 -4.91 35.84
CA LEU A 282 29.83 -4.31 37.17
C LEU A 282 29.31 -5.29 38.23
N ARG A 283 28.44 -6.24 37.85
CA ARG A 283 27.83 -7.20 38.77
C ARG A 283 28.85 -8.21 39.29
N THR A 284 29.72 -8.71 38.42
CA THR A 284 30.75 -9.71 38.77
C THR A 284 31.70 -9.24 39.88
N PRO A 285 32.37 -8.07 39.78
CA PRO A 285 33.25 -7.59 40.85
C PRO A 285 32.46 -7.24 42.12
N LEU A 286 31.23 -6.74 42.00
CA LEU A 286 30.38 -6.49 43.17
C LEU A 286 29.99 -7.77 43.91
N ALA A 287 29.67 -8.85 43.18
CA ALA A 287 29.38 -10.15 43.75
C ALA A 287 30.60 -10.73 44.48
N ALA A 288 31.80 -10.58 43.89
CA ALA A 288 33.05 -10.97 44.54
C ALA A 288 33.32 -10.16 45.82
N ILE A 289 33.19 -8.83 45.77
CA ILE A 289 33.33 -7.96 46.95
C ILE A 289 32.33 -8.38 48.03
N ARG A 290 31.08 -8.63 47.67
CA ARG A 290 30.04 -9.07 48.62
C ARG A 290 30.40 -10.41 49.25
N GLY A 291 30.77 -11.42 48.45
CA GLY A 291 31.14 -12.74 48.93
C GLY A 291 32.33 -12.71 49.89
N TYR A 292 33.36 -11.91 49.60
CA TYR A 292 34.49 -11.75 50.53
C TYR A 292 34.10 -11.02 51.82
N VAL A 293 33.23 -10.01 51.75
CA VAL A 293 32.71 -9.35 52.96
C VAL A 293 31.89 -10.31 53.81
N GLU A 294 31.05 -11.15 53.19
CA GLU A 294 30.27 -12.22 53.83
C GLU A 294 31.20 -13.24 54.51
N PHE A 295 32.23 -13.75 53.81
CA PHE A 295 33.22 -14.67 54.39
C PHE A 295 33.96 -14.10 55.60
N ILE A 296 34.33 -12.82 55.58
CA ILE A 296 34.97 -12.16 56.73
C ILE A 296 33.95 -12.03 57.88
N GLN A 297 32.69 -11.72 57.59
CA GLN A 297 31.65 -11.50 58.60
C GLN A 297 31.22 -12.80 59.30
N GLU A 298 31.20 -13.91 58.56
CA GLU A 298 30.95 -15.28 59.04
C GLU A 298 32.16 -15.89 59.77
N GLY A 299 33.32 -15.23 59.75
CA GLY A 299 34.53 -15.66 60.43
C GLY A 299 35.34 -16.73 59.68
N GLN A 300 35.00 -17.02 58.41
CA GLN A 300 35.71 -18.00 57.58
C GLN A 300 37.14 -17.56 57.23
N LEU A 301 37.43 -16.26 57.30
CA LEU A 301 38.74 -15.66 57.05
C LEU A 301 39.46 -15.20 58.34
N GLY A 302 39.01 -15.69 59.50
CA GLY A 302 39.56 -15.37 60.80
C GLY A 302 38.61 -14.57 61.71
N PRO A 303 38.97 -14.41 63.01
CA PRO A 303 38.13 -13.71 63.97
C PRO A 303 38.05 -12.21 63.67
N THR A 304 36.83 -11.65 63.74
CA THR A 304 36.56 -10.23 63.55
C THR A 304 36.22 -9.53 64.86
N THR A 305 36.78 -8.34 65.07
CA THR A 305 36.40 -7.44 66.16
C THR A 305 35.03 -6.79 65.90
N ASP A 306 34.36 -6.30 66.95
CA ASP A 306 33.06 -5.61 66.81
C ASP A 306 33.13 -4.37 65.91
N ALA A 307 34.25 -3.64 65.93
CA ALA A 307 34.49 -2.50 65.05
C ALA A 307 34.62 -2.94 63.57
N GLN A 308 35.33 -4.04 63.31
CA GLN A 308 35.42 -4.63 61.97
C GLN A 308 34.06 -5.15 61.49
N ARG A 309 33.28 -5.81 62.35
CA ARG A 309 31.92 -6.28 62.02
C ARG A 309 31.01 -5.13 61.60
N LYS A 310 31.00 -4.03 62.34
CA LYS A 310 30.27 -2.80 61.95
C LYS A 310 30.75 -2.22 60.62
N GLY A 311 32.07 -2.21 60.38
CA GLY A 311 32.63 -1.75 59.11
C GLY A 311 32.18 -2.61 57.92
N LEU A 312 32.22 -3.94 58.08
CA LEU A 312 31.79 -4.91 57.07
C LEU A 312 30.29 -4.78 56.77
N GLU A 313 29.46 -4.58 57.80
CA GLU A 313 28.03 -4.35 57.64
C GLU A 313 27.73 -3.08 56.81
N VAL A 314 28.54 -2.02 56.99
CA VAL A 314 28.47 -0.82 56.15
C VAL A 314 28.90 -1.12 54.70
N CYS A 315 29.95 -1.91 54.49
CA CYS A 315 30.40 -2.32 53.15
C CYS A 315 29.32 -3.14 52.42
N LEU A 316 28.74 -4.13 53.12
CA LEU A 316 27.69 -5.00 52.58
C LEU A 316 26.47 -4.18 52.13
N ARG A 317 25.99 -3.29 53.01
CA ARG A 317 24.86 -2.40 52.72
C ARG A 317 25.12 -1.47 51.54
N ASN A 318 26.34 -0.96 51.38
CA ASN A 318 26.69 -0.14 50.22
C ASN A 318 26.78 -0.96 48.93
N SER A 319 27.29 -2.20 49.00
CA SER A 319 27.33 -3.13 47.86
C SER A 319 25.91 -3.45 47.38
N GLU A 320 24.99 -3.79 48.29
CA GLU A 320 23.57 -4.02 47.97
C GLU A 320 22.92 -2.79 47.34
N ARG A 321 23.22 -1.59 47.87
CA ARG A 321 22.71 -0.33 47.32
C ARG A 321 23.23 -0.08 45.89
N LEU A 322 24.49 -0.39 45.62
CA LEU A 322 25.11 -0.29 44.29
C LEU A 322 24.47 -1.29 43.32
N THR A 323 24.30 -2.55 43.73
CA THR A 323 23.62 -3.57 42.90
C THR A 323 22.20 -3.14 42.57
N LYS A 324 21.42 -2.65 43.55
CA LYS A 324 20.07 -2.15 43.33
C LYS A 324 20.06 -0.97 42.34
N THR A 325 21.03 -0.07 42.49
CA THR A 325 21.19 1.11 41.61
C THR A 325 21.50 0.72 40.17
N ILE A 326 22.43 -0.21 39.96
CA ILE A 326 22.78 -0.72 38.63
C ILE A 326 21.56 -1.38 37.98
N ASN A 327 20.85 -2.23 38.73
CA ASN A 327 19.64 -2.88 38.21
C ASN A 327 18.56 -1.86 37.82
N MET A 328 18.35 -0.81 38.63
CA MET A 328 17.41 0.29 38.28
C MET A 328 17.83 1.05 37.01
N LEU A 329 19.13 1.27 36.79
CA LEU A 329 19.64 1.93 35.58
C LEU A 329 19.42 1.08 34.32
N LEU A 330 19.50 -0.24 34.46
CA LEU A 330 19.29 -1.18 33.35
C LEU A 330 17.81 -1.36 33.04
N ASP A 331 16.98 -1.47 34.07
CA ASP A 331 15.53 -1.43 33.91
C ASP A 331 15.13 -0.16 33.16
N PHE A 332 15.71 0.99 33.52
CA PHE A 332 15.54 2.24 32.78
C PHE A 332 15.96 2.14 31.31
N SER A 333 17.15 1.58 31.01
CA SER A 333 17.60 1.41 29.63
C SER A 333 16.66 0.53 28.81
N ARG A 334 16.12 -0.54 29.42
CA ARG A 334 15.18 -1.45 28.75
C ARG A 334 13.81 -0.78 28.54
N MET A 335 13.40 0.08 29.47
CA MET A 335 12.16 0.86 29.37
C MET A 335 12.18 1.90 28.26
N GLU A 336 13.33 2.52 27.94
CA GLU A 336 13.42 3.52 26.86
C GLU A 336 13.06 2.98 25.48
N LEU A 337 13.14 1.67 25.28
CA LEU A 337 12.77 1.00 24.04
C LEU A 337 11.26 0.74 23.91
N GLY A 338 10.46 1.20 24.88
CA GLY A 338 8.99 1.15 24.82
C GLY A 338 8.38 -0.24 25.02
N ARG A 339 9.13 -1.21 25.56
CA ARG A 339 8.62 -2.56 25.86
C ARG A 339 9.15 -3.05 27.19
N VAL A 340 8.44 -2.73 28.28
CA VAL A 340 8.57 -3.54 29.50
C VAL A 340 7.89 -4.88 29.21
N PRO A 341 8.63 -5.99 29.06
CA PRO A 341 7.98 -7.28 28.89
C PRO A 341 7.22 -7.62 30.18
N ILE A 342 5.90 -7.72 30.07
CA ILE A 342 5.03 -8.17 31.15
C ILE A 342 4.53 -9.58 30.85
N ARG A 343 4.41 -10.39 31.89
CA ARG A 343 3.87 -11.75 31.84
C ARG A 343 2.65 -11.82 32.76
N PRO A 344 1.47 -11.31 32.31
CA PRO A 344 0.28 -11.31 33.14
C PRO A 344 -0.16 -12.73 33.48
N ALA A 345 -0.48 -12.96 34.75
CA ALA A 345 -1.09 -14.18 35.24
C ALA A 345 -2.09 -13.86 36.37
N PRO A 346 -3.13 -14.68 36.58
CA PRO A 346 -4.04 -14.52 37.70
C PRO A 346 -3.35 -14.75 39.06
N PHE A 347 -3.40 -13.77 39.96
CA PHE A 347 -2.90 -13.94 41.33
C PHE A 347 -3.69 -13.15 42.38
N GLN A 348 -3.52 -13.51 43.66
CA GLN A 348 -4.19 -12.88 44.79
C GLN A 348 -3.40 -11.68 45.31
N ILE A 349 -3.79 -10.46 44.91
CA ILE A 349 -3.09 -9.21 45.29
C ILE A 349 -3.04 -8.98 46.79
N GLY A 350 -4.07 -9.38 47.54
CA GLY A 350 -4.09 -9.27 49.00
C GLY A 350 -2.97 -10.07 49.69
N ARG A 351 -2.63 -11.25 49.15
CA ARG A 351 -1.49 -12.05 49.64
C ARG A 351 -0.16 -11.41 49.31
N LEU A 352 -0.04 -10.83 48.12
CA LEU A 352 1.17 -10.10 47.73
C LEU A 352 1.41 -8.90 48.66
N LEU A 353 0.37 -8.11 48.94
CA LEU A 353 0.45 -6.99 49.88
C LEU A 353 0.89 -7.45 51.27
N ALA A 354 0.29 -8.52 51.80
CA ALA A 354 0.66 -9.07 53.10
C ALA A 354 2.13 -9.52 53.14
N GLN A 355 2.62 -10.17 52.07
CA GLN A 355 4.01 -10.60 51.94
C GLN A 355 4.99 -9.42 51.94
N ILE A 356 4.73 -8.39 51.13
CA ILE A 356 5.60 -7.20 51.02
C ILE A 356 5.61 -6.42 52.35
N VAL A 357 4.43 -6.22 52.95
CA VAL A 357 4.31 -5.53 54.24
C VAL A 357 5.09 -6.25 55.33
N ALA A 358 5.01 -7.58 55.42
CA ALA A 358 5.76 -8.37 56.40
C ALA A 358 7.28 -8.20 56.25
N GLY A 359 7.79 -8.11 55.01
CA GLY A 359 9.21 -7.88 54.74
C GLY A 359 9.71 -6.49 55.14
N ILE A 360 8.85 -5.47 55.05
CA ILE A 360 9.19 -4.06 55.29
C ILE A 360 8.89 -3.63 56.74
N GLU A 361 8.14 -4.44 57.49
CA GLU A 361 7.68 -4.11 58.84
C GLU A 361 8.83 -3.76 59.80
N ALA A 362 9.96 -4.46 59.70
CA ALA A 362 11.14 -4.19 60.51
C ALA A 362 11.70 -2.77 60.28
N ASP A 363 11.69 -2.28 59.04
CA ASP A 363 12.19 -0.95 58.69
C ASP A 363 11.22 0.16 59.09
N ALA A 364 9.91 -0.11 59.01
CA ALA A 364 8.89 0.80 59.54
C ALA A 364 9.03 0.97 61.06
N ARG A 365 9.23 -0.13 61.80
CA ARG A 365 9.45 -0.10 63.27
C ARG A 365 10.72 0.65 63.65
N LYS A 366 11.84 0.45 62.93
CA LYS A 366 13.09 1.21 63.15
C LYS A 366 12.87 2.72 63.09
N ARG A 367 11.95 3.18 62.24
CA ARG A 367 11.61 4.59 62.05
C ARG A 367 10.38 5.05 62.84
N ARG A 368 9.83 4.20 63.72
CA ARG A 368 8.63 4.48 64.52
C ARG A 368 7.42 4.90 63.68
N ILE A 369 7.28 4.35 62.47
CA ILE A 369 6.12 4.58 61.59
C ILE A 369 5.12 3.44 61.79
N ARG A 370 3.82 3.76 61.96
CA ARG A 370 2.77 2.75 62.00
C ARG A 370 2.45 2.28 60.58
N LEU A 371 2.58 0.99 60.33
CA LEU A 371 2.24 0.39 59.05
C LEU A 371 0.89 -0.34 59.19
N LYS A 372 -0.11 0.07 58.42
CA LYS A 372 -1.47 -0.46 58.47
C LYS A 372 -1.81 -1.13 57.14
N THR A 373 -2.34 -2.35 57.21
CA THR A 373 -2.77 -3.10 56.02
C THR A 373 -4.29 -3.22 56.00
N VAL A 374 -4.92 -2.77 54.91
CA VAL A 374 -6.37 -2.80 54.73
C VAL A 374 -6.69 -3.60 53.47
N VAL A 375 -7.02 -4.88 53.65
CA VAL A 375 -7.38 -5.79 52.55
C VAL A 375 -8.78 -6.33 52.83
N GLU A 376 -9.71 -6.09 51.90
CA GLU A 376 -11.06 -6.65 52.01
C GLU A 376 -11.07 -8.18 51.86
N ARG A 377 -11.94 -8.86 52.62
CA ARG A 377 -11.87 -10.32 52.82
C ARG A 377 -12.19 -11.15 51.56
N ASP A 378 -12.87 -10.57 50.57
CA ASP A 378 -13.39 -11.26 49.38
C ASP A 378 -12.89 -10.65 48.05
N LEU A 379 -11.60 -10.31 47.98
CA LEU A 379 -10.98 -9.82 46.75
C LEU A 379 -10.86 -10.91 45.68
N LYS A 380 -11.42 -10.65 44.50
CA LYS A 380 -11.22 -11.50 43.32
C LYS A 380 -9.75 -11.43 42.86
N PRO A 381 -9.18 -12.51 42.27
CA PRO A 381 -7.83 -12.48 41.72
C PRO A 381 -7.69 -11.39 40.66
N VAL A 382 -6.50 -10.79 40.56
CA VAL A 382 -6.17 -9.79 39.52
C VAL A 382 -5.33 -10.43 38.42
N ASP A 383 -5.44 -9.92 37.20
CA ASP A 383 -4.58 -10.32 36.08
C ASP A 383 -3.40 -9.34 35.96
N GLY A 384 -2.18 -9.83 36.14
CA GLY A 384 -0.98 -8.99 36.09
C GLY A 384 0.32 -9.75 36.33
N ASP A 385 1.44 -9.11 36.04
CA ASP A 385 2.78 -9.67 36.29
C ASP A 385 3.15 -9.45 37.75
N ARG A 386 3.11 -10.53 38.55
CA ARG A 386 3.35 -10.51 39.99
C ARG A 386 4.70 -9.89 40.35
N ASP A 387 5.77 -10.19 39.61
CA ASP A 387 7.11 -9.72 39.93
C ASP A 387 7.23 -8.21 39.68
N ARG A 388 6.66 -7.75 38.56
CA ARG A 388 6.63 -6.32 38.23
C ARG A 388 5.73 -5.52 39.17
N LEU A 389 4.61 -6.08 39.59
CA LEU A 389 3.74 -5.44 40.58
C LEU A 389 4.34 -5.45 41.98
N THR A 390 5.15 -6.45 42.33
CA THR A 390 5.99 -6.42 43.54
C THR A 390 6.92 -5.22 43.52
N GLN A 391 7.62 -5.00 42.40
CA GLN A 391 8.51 -3.84 42.20
C GLN A 391 7.75 -2.50 42.31
N VAL A 392 6.53 -2.41 41.78
CA VAL A 392 5.66 -1.22 41.93
C VAL A 392 5.37 -0.96 43.40
N LEU A 393 4.85 -1.96 44.11
CA LEU A 393 4.43 -1.84 45.50
C LEU A 393 5.59 -1.54 46.44
N GLU A 394 6.73 -2.22 46.28
CA GLU A 394 7.94 -1.93 47.04
C GLU A 394 8.42 -0.49 46.84
N ASN A 395 8.42 0.02 45.60
CA ASN A 395 8.81 1.40 45.32
C ASN A 395 7.86 2.41 45.95
N LEU A 396 6.55 2.16 45.90
CA LEU A 396 5.55 3.04 46.52
C LEU A 396 5.64 3.02 48.05
N ILE A 397 5.73 1.83 48.67
CA ILE A 397 5.79 1.68 50.13
C ILE A 397 7.11 2.23 50.69
N THR A 398 8.24 1.95 50.04
CA THR A 398 9.54 2.49 50.48
C THR A 398 9.61 4.00 50.32
N ASN A 399 8.97 4.58 49.30
CA ASN A 399 8.81 6.04 49.19
C ASN A 399 7.92 6.59 50.30
N ALA A 400 6.76 5.98 50.56
CA ALA A 400 5.86 6.37 51.65
C ALA A 400 6.58 6.39 53.00
N LEU A 401 7.33 5.31 53.32
CA LEU A 401 8.16 5.27 54.51
C LEU A 401 9.23 6.37 54.48
N LYS A 402 9.97 6.53 53.38
CA LYS A 402 11.03 7.55 53.21
C LYS A 402 10.54 8.96 53.56
N PHE A 403 9.38 9.35 53.08
CA PHE A 403 8.87 10.73 53.21
C PHE A 403 7.92 10.95 54.40
N THR A 404 7.62 9.91 55.16
CA THR A 404 6.86 10.02 56.42
C THR A 404 7.80 10.29 57.61
N PRO A 405 7.54 11.34 58.42
CA PRO A 405 8.26 11.58 59.67
C PRO A 405 8.04 10.48 60.72
N ASP A 406 8.96 10.38 61.68
CA ASP A 406 8.83 9.46 62.82
C ASP A 406 7.51 9.69 63.58
N GLY A 407 6.78 8.63 63.89
CA GLY A 407 5.45 8.69 64.53
C GLY A 407 4.27 8.83 63.56
N GLY A 408 4.54 8.99 62.26
CA GLY A 408 3.52 9.00 61.20
C GLY A 408 2.96 7.61 60.89
N GLU A 409 2.10 7.57 59.88
CA GLU A 409 1.36 6.37 59.47
C GLU A 409 1.47 6.16 57.95
N VAL A 410 1.64 4.90 57.56
CA VAL A 410 1.56 4.45 56.16
C VAL A 410 0.50 3.36 56.10
N GLU A 411 -0.50 3.57 55.26
CA GLU A 411 -1.57 2.61 55.00
C GLU A 411 -1.41 2.02 53.60
N VAL A 412 -1.48 0.70 53.50
CA VAL A 412 -1.44 -0.03 52.24
C VAL A 412 -2.71 -0.86 52.14
N GLY A 413 -3.40 -0.80 51.00
CA GLY A 413 -4.64 -1.55 50.88
C GLY A 413 -5.05 -1.92 49.47
N ALA A 414 -6.03 -2.81 49.41
CA ALA A 414 -6.71 -3.21 48.20
C ALA A 414 -8.20 -3.39 48.46
N ARG A 415 -9.03 -2.96 47.51
CA ARG A 415 -10.49 -3.06 47.57
C ARG A 415 -11.07 -3.26 46.16
N PRO A 416 -12.24 -3.92 46.02
CA PRO A 416 -12.95 -3.97 44.75
C PRO A 416 -13.36 -2.55 44.32
N SER A 417 -13.19 -2.27 43.03
CA SER A 417 -13.72 -1.05 42.42
C SER A 417 -15.26 -1.10 42.35
N PRO A 418 -15.97 0.04 42.33
CA PRO A 418 -17.44 0.08 42.24
C PRO A 418 -18.05 -0.68 41.06
N ASP A 419 -17.26 -0.91 40.00
CA ASP A 419 -17.66 -1.67 38.81
C ASP A 419 -17.43 -3.19 38.92
N GLU A 420 -16.82 -3.67 40.01
CA GLU A 420 -16.38 -5.05 40.27
C GLU A 420 -15.48 -5.70 39.19
N ARG A 421 -15.09 -4.93 38.16
CA ARG A 421 -14.20 -5.38 37.08
C ARG A 421 -12.75 -5.12 37.40
N HIS A 422 -12.48 -4.25 38.37
CA HIS A 422 -11.15 -3.89 38.78
C HIS A 422 -10.97 -4.02 40.30
N VAL A 423 -9.72 -4.16 40.72
CA VAL A 423 -9.29 -4.01 42.10
C VAL A 423 -8.47 -2.73 42.20
N GLU A 424 -8.92 -1.79 43.03
CA GLU A 424 -8.16 -0.59 43.36
C GLU A 424 -7.14 -0.93 44.45
N VAL A 425 -5.88 -0.58 44.21
CA VAL A 425 -4.77 -0.74 45.14
C VAL A 425 -4.24 0.64 45.50
N TRP A 426 -3.96 0.88 46.79
CA TRP A 426 -3.43 2.15 47.25
C TRP A 426 -2.29 2.03 48.26
N VAL A 427 -1.46 3.08 48.27
CA VAL A 427 -0.46 3.36 49.30
C VAL A 427 -0.68 4.81 49.74
N ALA A 428 -1.08 4.99 51.00
CA ALA A 428 -1.27 6.29 51.63
C ALA A 428 -0.21 6.52 52.69
N ASP A 429 0.31 7.75 52.76
CA ASP A 429 1.27 8.19 53.77
C ASP A 429 0.78 9.45 54.46
N THR A 430 1.23 9.71 55.70
CA THR A 430 0.99 10.97 56.42
C THR A 430 2.23 11.89 56.39
N GLY A 431 2.98 11.85 55.29
CA GLY A 431 4.24 12.56 55.11
C GLY A 431 4.09 14.01 54.65
N ILE A 432 5.15 14.53 54.00
CA ILE A 432 5.23 15.93 53.54
C ILE A 432 4.17 16.31 52.50
N GLY A 433 3.57 15.34 51.82
CA GLY A 433 2.63 15.55 50.71
C GLY A 433 3.30 16.08 49.44
N ILE A 434 2.59 15.98 48.31
CA ILE A 434 3.08 16.42 47.00
C ILE A 434 2.28 17.67 46.54
N PRO A 435 2.96 18.79 46.20
CA PRO A 435 2.30 19.97 45.67
C PRO A 435 1.49 19.66 44.39
N PRO A 436 0.28 20.23 44.20
CA PRO A 436 -0.57 19.95 43.04
C PRO A 436 0.14 20.08 41.68
N GLU A 437 0.97 21.12 41.54
CA GLU A 437 1.76 21.43 40.35
C GLU A 437 2.87 20.42 40.05
N GLU A 438 3.29 19.62 41.04
CA GLU A 438 4.34 18.62 40.89
C GLU A 438 3.80 17.20 40.69
N ARG A 439 2.50 16.96 40.90
CA ARG A 439 1.89 15.61 40.84
C ARG A 439 2.05 14.90 39.52
N SER A 440 2.06 15.63 38.41
CA SER A 440 2.35 15.05 37.10
C SER A 440 3.85 14.82 36.89
N ARG A 441 4.69 15.66 37.48
CA ARG A 441 6.15 15.69 37.31
C ARG A 441 6.89 14.72 38.22
N VAL A 442 6.30 14.26 39.33
CA VAL A 442 6.93 13.25 40.21
C VAL A 442 7.16 11.91 39.50
N PHE A 443 6.49 11.66 38.37
CA PHE A 443 6.72 10.50 37.51
C PHE A 443 7.76 10.77 36.40
N ASP A 444 8.27 12.00 36.27
CA ASP A 444 9.30 12.35 35.31
C ASP A 444 10.64 11.71 35.72
N LYS A 445 11.43 11.34 34.70
CA LYS A 445 12.74 10.72 34.86
C LYS A 445 13.69 11.67 35.57
N PHE A 446 14.40 11.17 36.59
CA PHE A 446 15.39 11.92 37.38
C PHE A 446 14.82 13.12 38.14
N TYR A 447 13.49 13.25 38.20
CA TYR A 447 12.84 14.36 38.87
C TYR A 447 12.85 14.15 40.40
N GLN A 448 13.15 15.22 41.13
CA GLN A 448 13.17 15.25 42.59
C GLN A 448 12.68 16.61 43.10
N THR A 449 11.69 16.61 43.98
CA THR A 449 11.17 17.79 44.66
C THR A 449 12.17 18.29 45.72
N ASP A 450 12.64 19.54 45.58
CA ASP A 450 13.54 20.35 46.44
C ASP A 450 14.78 19.71 47.13
N GLY A 451 15.94 20.36 46.96
CA GLY A 451 17.30 19.94 47.37
C GLY A 451 17.62 19.88 48.88
N SER A 452 16.67 20.17 49.77
CA SER A 452 16.88 20.25 51.23
C SER A 452 16.52 18.96 51.98
N ALA A 453 15.42 18.28 51.59
CA ALA A 453 15.01 16.97 52.14
C ALA A 453 15.78 15.79 51.50
N THR A 454 16.23 15.97 50.26
CA THR A 454 16.95 14.99 49.43
C THR A 454 18.38 14.69 49.92
N ARG A 455 19.06 15.65 50.56
CA ARG A 455 20.40 15.43 51.15
C ARG A 455 20.41 14.42 52.30
N ARG A 456 19.27 14.18 52.98
CA ARG A 456 19.16 13.20 54.07
C ARG A 456 18.84 11.77 53.60
N PHE A 457 18.19 11.58 52.45
CA PHE A 457 17.59 10.28 52.09
C PHE A 457 17.85 9.79 50.65
N GLY A 458 18.79 10.38 49.92
CA GLY A 458 19.37 9.98 48.62
C GLY A 458 18.64 8.94 47.76
N GLY A 459 18.07 9.37 46.62
CA GLY A 459 17.55 8.51 45.56
C GLY A 459 17.91 9.07 44.17
N ILE A 460 17.75 8.29 43.11
CA ILE A 460 18.13 8.67 41.72
C ILE A 460 16.98 9.37 40.98
N GLY A 461 15.76 9.33 41.52
CA GLY A 461 14.56 9.88 40.86
C GLY A 461 14.01 8.99 39.74
N LEU A 462 14.36 7.69 39.73
CA LEU A 462 13.85 6.72 38.75
C LEU A 462 12.69 5.86 39.27
N GLY A 463 12.50 5.76 40.59
CA GLY A 463 11.54 4.82 41.20
C GLY A 463 10.09 5.03 40.74
N LEU A 464 9.59 6.27 40.78
CA LEU A 464 8.22 6.58 40.33
C LEU A 464 8.06 6.51 38.80
N ALA A 465 9.12 6.83 38.04
CA ALA A 465 9.12 6.65 36.59
C ALA A 465 9.01 5.15 36.21
N ILE A 466 9.70 4.27 36.95
CA ILE A 466 9.59 2.81 36.82
C ILE A 466 8.17 2.35 37.17
N VAL A 467 7.60 2.85 38.28
CA VAL A 467 6.22 2.53 38.67
C VAL A 467 5.25 2.86 37.54
N LYS A 468 5.32 4.09 36.99
CA LYS A 468 4.47 4.53 35.89
C LYS A 468 4.66 3.64 34.66
N SER A 469 5.91 3.36 34.25
CA SER A 469 6.18 2.52 33.08
C SER A 469 5.67 1.09 33.23
N ILE A 470 5.74 0.51 34.43
CA ILE A 470 5.21 -0.84 34.69
C ILE A 470 3.69 -0.83 34.62
N LEU A 471 3.03 0.17 35.24
CA LEU A 471 1.57 0.26 35.25
C LEU A 471 1.02 0.58 33.84
N ASP A 472 1.66 1.47 33.09
CA ASP A 472 1.32 1.74 31.68
C ASP A 472 1.40 0.46 30.83
N ALA A 473 2.41 -0.40 31.06
CA ALA A 473 2.53 -1.69 30.38
C ALA A 473 1.41 -2.68 30.76
N HIS A 474 0.86 -2.58 31.98
CA HIS A 474 -0.32 -3.33 32.43
C HIS A 474 -1.65 -2.70 32.00
N GLY A 475 -1.63 -1.55 31.30
CA GLY A 475 -2.83 -0.79 30.98
C GLY A 475 -3.51 -0.16 32.20
N ALA A 476 -2.77 0.02 33.30
CA ALA A 476 -3.25 0.60 34.55
C ALA A 476 -2.71 2.04 34.70
N GLU A 477 -3.59 2.99 35.02
CA GLU A 477 -3.18 4.37 35.30
C GLU A 477 -2.91 4.55 36.81
N ILE A 478 -1.85 5.29 37.15
CA ILE A 478 -1.56 5.69 38.52
C ILE A 478 -1.99 7.14 38.78
N VAL A 479 -2.78 7.31 39.84
CA VAL A 479 -3.27 8.61 40.30
C VAL A 479 -2.63 8.93 41.64
N VAL A 480 -2.27 10.20 41.85
CA VAL A 480 -1.72 10.70 43.11
C VAL A 480 -2.58 11.84 43.65
N ASP A 481 -3.01 11.69 44.90
CA ASP A 481 -3.78 12.68 45.65
C ASP A 481 -3.08 13.05 46.96
N GLY A 482 -3.54 14.13 47.60
CA GLY A 482 -3.00 14.57 48.89
C GLY A 482 -3.10 16.08 49.11
N ARG A 483 -2.60 16.55 50.25
CA ARG A 483 -2.37 17.97 50.54
C ARG A 483 -0.98 18.11 51.16
N VAL A 484 -0.27 19.19 50.81
CA VAL A 484 1.05 19.47 51.41
C VAL A 484 0.89 19.52 52.94
N GLY A 485 1.69 18.72 53.65
CA GLY A 485 1.65 18.57 55.11
C GLY A 485 0.61 17.58 55.66
N SER A 486 -0.19 16.94 54.81
CA SER A 486 -1.15 15.87 55.21
C SER A 486 -0.86 14.53 54.54
N GLY A 487 0.26 14.43 53.80
CA GLY A 487 0.69 13.22 53.11
C GLY A 487 0.15 13.05 51.69
N SER A 488 0.44 11.90 51.10
CA SER A 488 0.10 11.55 49.72
C SER A 488 -0.61 10.19 49.64
N VAL A 489 -1.45 10.01 48.62
CA VAL A 489 -2.13 8.74 48.34
C VAL A 489 -1.91 8.39 46.88
N PHE A 490 -1.17 7.32 46.63
CA PHE A 490 -0.97 6.74 45.30
C PHE A 490 -1.98 5.62 45.08
N ARG A 491 -2.70 5.64 43.95
CA ARG A 491 -3.77 4.69 43.63
C ARG A 491 -3.64 4.20 42.20
N PHE A 492 -3.88 2.92 41.97
CA PHE A 492 -3.98 2.34 40.63
C PHE A 492 -4.99 1.19 40.64
N SER A 493 -5.52 0.85 39.47
CA SER A 493 -6.55 -0.19 39.31
C SER A 493 -6.05 -1.31 38.41
N LEU A 494 -6.22 -2.56 38.86
CA LEU A 494 -5.88 -3.76 38.08
C LEU A 494 -7.15 -4.52 37.67
N PRO A 495 -7.20 -5.10 36.46
CA PRO A 495 -8.35 -5.89 36.03
C PRO A 495 -8.49 -7.17 36.86
N VAL A 496 -9.73 -7.53 37.20
CA VAL A 496 -10.06 -8.82 37.79
C VAL A 496 -9.83 -9.92 36.77
N ALA A 497 -9.12 -10.97 37.15
CA ALA A 497 -8.86 -12.12 36.29
C ALA A 497 -10.15 -12.89 35.98
N ALA A 498 -10.33 -13.28 34.72
CA ALA A 498 -11.50 -14.05 34.28
C ALA A 498 -11.55 -15.48 34.86
N ALA A 499 -10.43 -16.01 35.33
CA ALA A 499 -10.34 -17.32 35.97
C ALA A 499 -10.18 -17.17 37.49
N GLN A 500 -11.08 -17.78 38.24
CA GLN A 500 -10.88 -18.01 39.67
C GLN A 500 -9.76 -19.03 39.82
N THR A 501 -8.54 -18.59 40.10
CA THR A 501 -7.60 -19.47 40.78
C THR A 501 -8.08 -19.57 42.22
N GLU A 502 -8.77 -20.68 42.54
CA GLU A 502 -8.99 -21.14 43.90
C GLU A 502 -7.63 -21.36 44.56
N SER A 503 -7.03 -20.28 45.05
CA SER A 503 -5.95 -20.34 46.03
C SER A 503 -6.58 -20.39 47.41
N GLY A 504 -7.46 -21.37 47.64
CA GLY A 504 -7.78 -21.85 48.98
C GLY A 504 -6.63 -22.72 49.48
N VAL A 505 -6.45 -22.76 50.80
CA VAL A 505 -5.48 -23.57 51.52
C VAL A 505 -5.34 -24.99 50.92
N PHE A 506 -4.17 -25.33 50.35
CA PHE A 506 -3.90 -26.68 49.82
C PHE A 506 -3.60 -27.64 50.98
N HIS A 507 -4.63 -28.24 51.56
CA HIS A 507 -4.51 -29.53 52.24
C HIS A 507 -4.78 -30.63 51.21
N GLY A 508 -3.73 -31.36 50.82
CA GLY A 508 -3.81 -32.70 50.26
C GLY A 508 -4.41 -32.82 48.85
N LEU A 509 -3.54 -32.94 47.84
CA LEU A 509 -3.82 -33.77 46.67
C LEU A 509 -3.83 -35.24 47.10
N VAL A 510 -4.84 -35.63 47.88
CA VAL A 510 -5.16 -37.02 48.17
C VAL A 510 -6.09 -37.46 47.05
N THR A 511 -5.62 -38.37 46.19
CA THR A 511 -6.52 -39.10 45.31
C THR A 511 -7.58 -39.79 46.18
N PRO A 512 -8.82 -40.01 45.70
CA PRO A 512 -9.89 -40.64 46.47
C PRO A 512 -9.49 -41.98 47.14
N ASP A 513 -8.40 -42.58 46.65
CA ASP A 513 -7.90 -43.91 47.00
C ASP A 513 -6.76 -43.87 48.06
N GLY A 514 -6.34 -42.69 48.54
CA GLY A 514 -5.34 -42.56 49.61
C GLY A 514 -3.89 -42.87 49.21
N SER A 515 -3.58 -43.02 47.91
CA SER A 515 -2.20 -43.23 47.44
C SER A 515 -1.42 -41.92 47.45
N THR A 516 -0.24 -41.90 48.09
CA THR A 516 0.67 -40.75 48.08
C THR A 516 1.11 -40.37 46.67
N THR A 517 0.92 -39.09 46.33
CA THR A 517 1.23 -38.46 45.04
C THR A 517 2.73 -38.25 44.89
N GLU A 518 3.40 -39.05 44.06
CA GLU A 518 4.87 -39.07 43.93
C GLU A 518 5.39 -38.24 42.74
N ILE A 519 6.37 -37.37 43.00
CA ILE A 519 7.11 -36.54 42.02
C ILE A 519 8.54 -37.07 41.92
N LEU A 520 9.08 -37.19 40.71
CA LEU A 520 10.48 -37.54 40.48
C LEU A 520 11.28 -36.28 40.17
N ALA A 521 12.35 -36.02 40.92
CA ALA A 521 13.28 -34.92 40.68
C ALA A 521 14.63 -35.48 40.23
N ILE A 522 15.14 -35.02 39.09
CA ILE A 522 16.36 -35.51 38.45
C ILE A 522 17.33 -34.34 38.33
N ASP A 523 18.38 -34.35 39.16
CA ASP A 523 19.34 -33.24 39.30
C ASP A 523 20.63 -33.73 39.98
N ASP A 524 21.80 -33.27 39.54
CA ASP A 524 23.07 -33.64 40.17
C ASP A 524 23.39 -32.79 41.42
N ASP A 525 22.70 -31.67 41.60
CA ASP A 525 22.81 -30.82 42.78
C ASP A 525 21.98 -31.37 43.96
N SER A 526 22.67 -31.98 44.93
CA SER A 526 22.06 -32.54 46.13
C SER A 526 21.34 -31.50 47.00
N ASP A 527 21.82 -30.25 47.03
CA ASP A 527 21.20 -29.19 47.82
C ASP A 527 19.89 -28.74 47.16
N PHE A 528 19.87 -28.65 45.83
CA PHE A 528 18.66 -28.36 45.08
C PHE A 528 17.61 -29.47 45.24
N LEU A 529 18.01 -30.74 45.16
CA LEU A 529 17.11 -31.89 45.42
C LEU A 529 16.53 -31.83 46.84
N ALA A 530 17.33 -31.48 47.85
CA ALA A 530 16.87 -31.35 49.23
C ALA A 530 15.84 -30.21 49.38
N ILE A 531 16.09 -29.05 48.77
CA ILE A 531 15.17 -27.91 48.76
C ILE A 531 13.85 -28.28 48.08
N LEU A 532 13.92 -28.99 46.96
CA LEU A 532 12.75 -29.42 46.20
C LEU A 532 11.92 -30.43 46.98
N GLY A 533 12.59 -31.40 47.62
CA GLY A 533 11.98 -32.35 48.56
C GLY A 533 11.28 -31.67 49.73
N GLU A 534 11.94 -30.72 50.40
CA GLU A 534 11.35 -29.95 51.51
C GLU A 534 10.15 -29.11 51.04
N THR A 535 10.30 -28.42 49.90
CA THR A 535 9.31 -27.47 49.39
C THR A 535 8.05 -28.18 48.92
N LEU A 536 8.18 -29.21 48.08
CA LEU A 536 7.02 -29.97 47.58
C LEU A 536 6.45 -30.90 48.65
N GLY A 537 7.29 -31.44 49.55
CA GLY A 537 6.87 -32.21 50.71
C GLY A 537 5.93 -31.45 51.63
N LYS A 538 6.23 -30.19 51.92
CA LYS A 538 5.33 -29.29 52.69
C LYS A 538 3.97 -29.06 52.03
N HIS A 539 3.83 -29.35 50.74
CA HIS A 539 2.59 -29.21 49.97
C HIS A 539 1.91 -30.57 49.66
N GLY A 540 2.33 -31.65 50.35
CA GLY A 540 1.67 -32.95 50.30
C GLY A 540 2.15 -33.90 49.20
N PHE A 541 3.27 -33.59 48.53
CA PHE A 541 3.88 -34.47 47.53
C PHE A 541 4.98 -35.33 48.15
N ALA A 542 5.04 -36.60 47.78
CA ALA A 542 6.24 -37.41 48.00
C ALA A 542 7.24 -37.10 46.88
N VAL A 543 8.50 -36.80 47.22
CA VAL A 543 9.54 -36.54 46.22
C VAL A 543 10.55 -37.67 46.24
N ARG A 544 10.69 -38.37 45.11
CA ARG A 544 11.79 -39.27 44.83
C ARG A 544 12.85 -38.52 44.03
N THR A 545 14.11 -38.74 44.33
CA THR A 545 15.23 -38.05 43.71
C THR A 545 16.08 -39.02 42.89
N ALA A 546 16.72 -38.53 41.84
CA ALA A 546 17.75 -39.22 41.07
C ALA A 546 18.86 -38.22 40.72
N SER A 547 20.12 -38.65 40.75
CA SER A 547 21.27 -37.76 40.54
C SER A 547 21.91 -37.89 39.16
N THR A 548 21.41 -38.81 38.34
CA THR A 548 21.87 -39.04 36.96
C THR A 548 20.68 -39.27 36.04
N ALA A 549 20.86 -39.07 34.74
CA ALA A 549 19.81 -39.28 33.77
C ALA A 549 19.42 -40.76 33.65
N ALA A 550 20.39 -41.68 33.72
CA ALA A 550 20.17 -43.11 33.71
C ALA A 550 19.34 -43.59 34.91
N GLU A 551 19.65 -43.09 36.11
CA GLU A 551 18.89 -43.37 37.33
C GLU A 551 17.47 -42.80 37.23
N GLY A 552 17.34 -41.54 36.75
CA GLY A 552 16.05 -40.89 36.59
C GLY A 552 15.14 -41.61 35.59
N LEU A 553 15.68 -42.07 34.47
CA LEU A 553 14.94 -42.84 33.47
C LEU A 553 14.50 -44.21 34.02
N ALA A 554 15.40 -44.93 34.70
CA ALA A 554 15.08 -46.22 35.31
C ALA A 554 13.98 -46.06 36.38
N ALA A 555 14.10 -45.04 37.24
CA ALA A 555 13.11 -44.73 38.28
C ALA A 555 11.76 -44.31 37.70
N ALA A 556 11.76 -43.58 36.57
CA ALA A 556 10.53 -43.19 35.89
C ALA A 556 9.82 -44.39 35.21
N ARG A 557 10.59 -45.37 34.70
CA ARG A 557 10.06 -46.61 34.10
C ARG A 557 9.54 -47.59 35.15
N GLU A 558 10.26 -47.76 36.26
CA GLU A 558 9.86 -48.70 37.32
C GLU A 558 8.53 -48.26 37.96
N ARG A 559 8.40 -46.96 38.26
CA ARG A 559 7.20 -46.37 38.88
C ARG A 559 6.90 -45.00 38.27
N PRO A 560 6.01 -44.93 37.27
CA PRO A 560 5.67 -43.69 36.59
C PRO A 560 5.18 -42.62 37.56
N PRO A 561 5.91 -41.49 37.72
CA PRO A 561 5.55 -40.46 38.68
C PRO A 561 4.39 -39.61 38.15
N LEU A 562 3.83 -38.78 39.04
CA LEU A 562 2.79 -37.83 38.66
C LEU A 562 3.34 -36.60 37.94
N LEU A 563 4.60 -36.25 38.23
CA LEU A 563 5.34 -35.16 37.62
C LEU A 563 6.84 -35.51 37.65
N ILE A 564 7.57 -35.09 36.62
CA ILE A 564 9.04 -35.12 36.59
C ILE A 564 9.55 -33.68 36.64
N VAL A 565 10.51 -33.39 37.50
CA VAL A 565 11.33 -32.17 37.47
C VAL A 565 12.72 -32.57 37.02
N LEU A 566 13.21 -31.96 35.94
CA LEU A 566 14.40 -32.40 35.22
C LEU A 566 15.39 -31.25 35.00
N ASP A 567 16.64 -31.41 35.41
CA ASP A 567 17.73 -30.56 34.93
C ASP A 567 18.20 -31.01 33.53
N ILE A 568 18.67 -30.05 32.75
CA ILE A 568 19.36 -30.26 31.48
C ILE A 568 20.80 -30.70 31.70
N ARG A 569 21.46 -30.16 32.73
CA ARG A 569 22.87 -30.45 32.97
C ARG A 569 23.03 -31.63 33.92
N LEU A 570 22.98 -32.84 33.37
CA LEU A 570 23.25 -34.06 34.13
C LEU A 570 24.67 -34.59 33.79
N PRO A 571 25.32 -35.32 34.72
CA PRO A 571 26.72 -35.71 34.59
C PRO A 571 26.97 -36.81 33.55
N ASP A 572 25.94 -37.59 33.20
CA ASP A 572 26.03 -38.76 32.32
C ASP A 572 25.52 -38.50 30.89
N ARG A 573 24.54 -37.62 30.68
CA ARG A 573 24.06 -37.18 29.36
C ARG A 573 23.27 -35.88 29.44
N ASP A 574 22.98 -35.29 28.29
CA ASP A 574 22.13 -34.10 28.19
C ASP A 574 20.68 -34.40 28.64
N GLY A 575 20.13 -33.56 29.51
CA GLY A 575 18.75 -33.69 29.99
C GLY A 575 17.70 -33.38 28.91
N LEU A 576 18.03 -32.68 27.82
CA LEU A 576 17.14 -32.57 26.66
C LEU A 576 16.98 -33.90 25.92
N ASP A 577 18.05 -34.69 25.81
CA ASP A 577 17.99 -36.05 25.25
C ASP A 577 17.14 -36.97 26.15
N LEU A 578 17.29 -36.84 27.48
CA LEU A 578 16.44 -37.55 28.44
C LEU A 578 14.97 -37.12 28.34
N LEU A 579 14.70 -35.83 28.17
CA LEU A 579 13.34 -35.31 27.98
C LEU A 579 12.68 -35.95 26.75
N GLN A 580 13.41 -36.03 25.63
CA GLN A 580 12.91 -36.68 24.42
C GLN A 580 12.65 -38.17 24.65
N GLU A 581 13.57 -38.89 25.27
CA GLU A 581 13.39 -40.33 25.55
C GLU A 581 12.17 -40.59 26.47
N LEU A 582 11.97 -39.75 27.50
CA LEU A 582 10.79 -39.82 28.37
C LEU A 582 9.48 -39.50 27.63
N ARG A 583 9.53 -38.77 26.51
CA ARG A 583 8.35 -38.47 25.67
C ARG A 583 8.05 -39.56 24.64
N GLU A 584 9.06 -40.31 24.23
CA GLU A 584 8.93 -41.43 23.29
C GLU A 584 8.53 -42.75 23.99
N ASP A 585 8.77 -42.87 25.30
CA ASP A 585 8.44 -44.05 26.09
C ASP A 585 6.95 -44.11 26.50
N ASP A 586 6.29 -45.24 26.21
CA ASP A 586 4.86 -45.43 26.48
C ASP A 586 4.47 -45.28 27.96
N ALA A 587 5.38 -45.59 28.89
CA ALA A 587 5.13 -45.52 30.33
C ALA A 587 5.18 -44.09 30.88
N THR A 588 5.98 -43.20 30.27
CA THR A 588 6.26 -41.86 30.79
C THR A 588 5.79 -40.73 29.87
N ARG A 589 5.42 -41.01 28.61
CA ARG A 589 5.00 -40.00 27.63
C ARG A 589 3.86 -39.08 28.08
N ARG A 590 3.00 -39.56 28.97
CA ARG A 590 1.86 -38.80 29.53
C ARG A 590 2.19 -38.07 30.83
N THR A 591 3.34 -38.32 31.41
CA THR A 591 3.79 -37.66 32.62
C THR A 591 4.21 -36.22 32.26
N PRO A 592 3.71 -35.19 32.96
CA PRO A 592 4.19 -33.83 32.78
C PRO A 592 5.65 -33.74 33.20
N ILE A 593 6.43 -32.95 32.47
CA ILE A 593 7.86 -32.75 32.73
C ILE A 593 8.09 -31.25 32.84
N LEU A 594 8.59 -30.81 34.00
CA LEU A 594 9.11 -29.46 34.24
C LEU A 594 10.61 -29.50 34.06
N VAL A 595 11.15 -28.56 33.28
CA VAL A 595 12.59 -28.40 33.17
C VAL A 595 13.05 -27.33 34.16
N ALA A 596 14.10 -27.61 34.92
CA ALA A 596 14.70 -26.70 35.90
C ALA A 596 16.21 -26.64 35.68
N SER A 597 16.71 -25.59 35.04
CA SER A 597 18.14 -25.51 34.68
C SER A 597 18.78 -24.15 34.94
N VAL A 598 20.12 -24.12 35.02
CA VAL A 598 20.92 -22.88 35.09
C VAL A 598 21.09 -22.19 33.73
N VAL A 599 20.86 -22.90 32.63
CA VAL A 599 20.92 -22.37 31.26
C VAL A 599 19.51 -21.93 30.83
N ASP A 600 19.38 -20.89 29.99
CA ASP A 600 18.07 -20.44 29.47
C ASP A 600 17.83 -20.98 28.06
N GLU A 601 17.44 -22.25 27.97
CA GLU A 601 17.08 -22.94 26.71
C GLU A 601 15.57 -23.19 26.61
N ARG A 602 14.78 -22.23 27.10
CA ARG A 602 13.33 -22.34 27.24
C ARG A 602 12.60 -22.74 25.96
N LEU A 603 13.03 -22.22 24.81
CA LEU A 603 12.35 -22.49 23.54
C LEU A 603 12.49 -23.96 23.12
N GLU A 604 13.64 -24.56 23.40
CA GLU A 604 13.96 -25.93 23.00
C GLU A 604 13.29 -26.94 23.93
N GLY A 605 13.40 -26.74 25.25
CA GLY A 605 12.72 -27.59 26.24
C GLY A 605 11.19 -27.63 26.05
N LEU A 606 10.55 -26.50 25.74
CA LEU A 606 9.11 -26.47 25.46
C LEU A 606 8.75 -27.19 24.14
N ARG A 607 9.59 -27.11 23.11
CA ARG A 607 9.37 -27.81 21.82
C ARG A 607 9.48 -29.32 21.95
N LEU A 608 10.37 -29.79 22.83
CA LEU A 608 10.52 -31.20 23.17
C LEU A 608 9.44 -31.71 24.14
N GLY A 609 8.48 -30.85 24.51
CA GLY A 609 7.30 -31.23 25.26
C GLY A 609 7.41 -31.03 26.77
N ALA A 610 8.37 -30.24 27.28
CA ALA A 610 8.29 -29.76 28.65
C ALA A 610 7.03 -28.91 28.83
N VAL A 611 6.36 -29.05 29.98
CA VAL A 611 5.17 -28.26 30.31
C VAL A 611 5.55 -26.82 30.63
N GLU A 612 6.67 -26.65 31.33
CA GLU A 612 7.22 -25.36 31.67
C GLU A 612 8.73 -25.48 31.90
N TYR A 613 9.43 -24.37 31.72
CA TYR A 613 10.87 -24.24 31.89
C TYR A 613 11.16 -23.18 32.95
N LEU A 614 11.89 -23.57 33.98
CA LEU A 614 12.27 -22.76 35.13
C LEU A 614 13.78 -22.57 35.13
N VAL A 615 14.22 -21.32 35.29
CA VAL A 615 15.65 -20.98 35.36
C VAL A 615 16.06 -20.88 36.83
N LYS A 616 17.11 -21.60 37.22
CA LYS A 616 17.70 -21.55 38.56
C LYS A 616 18.43 -20.19 38.76
N PRO A 617 18.33 -19.54 39.94
CA PRO A 617 17.65 -19.99 41.16
C PRO A 617 16.13 -19.82 41.07
N ILE A 618 15.39 -20.87 41.46
CA ILE A 618 13.92 -20.92 41.39
C ILE A 618 13.33 -20.49 42.74
N ASP A 619 12.39 -19.55 42.73
CA ASP A 619 11.60 -19.21 43.91
C ASP A 619 10.72 -20.39 44.36
N ARG A 620 10.65 -20.65 45.68
CA ARG A 620 9.89 -21.78 46.25
C ARG A 620 8.42 -21.74 45.88
N GLY A 621 7.81 -20.55 45.87
CA GLY A 621 6.41 -20.37 45.46
C GLY A 621 6.22 -20.63 43.97
N ARG A 622 7.17 -20.17 43.14
CA ARG A 622 7.16 -20.40 41.69
C ARG A 622 7.27 -21.89 41.33
N LEU A 623 8.10 -22.64 42.05
CA LEU A 623 8.23 -24.09 41.89
C LEU A 623 6.92 -24.82 42.18
N VAL A 624 6.27 -24.48 43.29
CA VAL A 624 4.96 -25.07 43.67
C VAL A 624 3.91 -24.72 42.63
N GLU A 625 3.85 -23.47 42.19
CA GLU A 625 2.88 -23.01 41.20
C GLU A 625 3.03 -23.76 39.86
N ALA A 626 4.27 -23.90 39.38
CA ALA A 626 4.58 -24.64 38.15
C ALA A 626 4.20 -26.13 38.28
N ALA A 627 4.53 -26.76 39.41
CA ALA A 627 4.18 -28.15 39.69
C ALA A 627 2.67 -28.38 39.70
N VAL A 628 1.91 -27.52 40.40
CA VAL A 628 0.44 -27.60 40.45
C VAL A 628 -0.17 -27.37 39.07
N ARG A 629 0.30 -26.37 38.34
CA ARG A 629 -0.18 -26.07 36.98
C ARG A 629 0.06 -27.25 36.02
N ALA A 630 1.24 -27.86 36.10
CA ALA A 630 1.59 -29.01 35.30
C ALA A 630 0.75 -30.25 35.63
N LEU A 631 0.40 -30.44 36.90
CA LEU A 631 -0.52 -31.49 37.33
C LEU A 631 -1.97 -31.21 36.91
N HIS A 632 -2.43 -29.95 36.96
CA HIS A 632 -3.78 -29.57 36.50
C HIS A 632 -3.96 -29.79 34.99
N ALA A 633 -2.91 -29.54 34.18
CA ALA A 633 -2.95 -29.81 32.74
C ALA A 633 -3.17 -31.29 32.40
N ARG A 634 -2.92 -32.21 33.34
CA ARG A 634 -3.12 -33.66 33.21
C ARG A 634 -4.58 -34.11 33.49
N GLY A 635 -5.41 -33.26 34.11
CA GLY A 635 -6.77 -33.59 34.54
C GLY A 635 -7.84 -32.62 34.04
N GLY A 636 -8.44 -32.92 32.88
CA GLY A 636 -9.66 -32.24 32.45
C GLY A 636 -10.84 -32.53 33.38
N ARG A 637 -11.50 -31.45 33.85
CA ARG A 637 -12.65 -31.36 34.77
C ARG A 637 -12.41 -31.76 36.23
N LEU A 638 -12.57 -30.78 37.13
CA LEU A 638 -12.99 -31.00 38.51
C LEU A 638 -14.39 -31.66 38.51
N PRO A 639 -14.65 -32.68 39.35
CA PRO A 639 -16.01 -33.13 39.59
C PRO A 639 -16.79 -31.96 40.19
N SER A 640 -18.01 -31.74 39.68
CA SER A 640 -18.99 -30.89 40.33
C SER A 640 -19.29 -31.53 41.68
N GLY A 641 -18.69 -31.01 42.75
CA GLY A 641 -19.14 -31.33 44.10
C GLY A 641 -20.54 -30.77 44.25
N GLU A 642 -21.56 -31.60 44.02
CA GLU A 642 -22.85 -31.40 44.67
C GLU A 642 -22.58 -31.32 46.17
N ILE A 643 -22.91 -30.17 46.75
CA ILE A 643 -23.03 -29.99 48.19
C ILE A 643 -24.14 -30.94 48.63
N ALA A 644 -23.78 -32.07 49.23
CA ALA A 644 -24.74 -32.86 50.00
C ALA A 644 -25.25 -31.96 51.12
N ALA A 645 -26.56 -31.71 51.12
CA ALA A 645 -27.25 -30.99 52.16
C ALA A 645 -26.91 -31.59 53.54
N ALA A 646 -26.63 -30.72 54.50
CA ALA A 646 -26.50 -31.11 55.90
C ALA A 646 -27.74 -31.90 56.34
N PRO A 647 -27.59 -33.01 57.09
CA PRO A 647 -28.74 -33.60 57.76
C PRO A 647 -29.17 -32.65 58.87
N GLU A 648 -30.45 -32.29 58.86
CA GLU A 648 -31.11 -31.63 59.99
C GLU A 648 -30.98 -32.49 61.25
N ALA A 649 -30.28 -31.98 62.26
CA ALA A 649 -30.57 -32.13 63.69
C ALA A 649 -29.63 -31.22 64.52
#